data_AF-A0A8C4VDJ6-F1
#
_entry.id   AF-A0A8C4VDJ6-F1
#
_cell.length_a   1.000
_cell.length_b   1.000
_cell.length_c   1.000
_cell.angle_alpha   90.00
_cell.angle_beta   90.00
_cell.angle_gamma   90.00
#
_symmetry.space_group_name_H-M   'P 1'
#
loop_
_entity.id
_entity.type
_entity.pdbx_description
1 polymer ?
#
loop_
_entity_poly.entity_id
_entity_poly.type
_entity_poly.pdbx_seq_one_letter_code
_entity_poly.pdbx_strand_id
1 'polypeptide(L)'
;MAAVPALPVSLSGRFKGSFAYFTIKDRLPQILTRVIDTLHRHKNEFFEEHGEKGVEAEKRAISFLSKLRNELQTDKPVTPLEDELPDAALWNHYLDYQRNLSNGNGEPSWFQSPWLYVECYLYRRIHAALAQNPPIDNFDVFKEGKAQNFFESQEAVIALCTYFQELLKNIKDLDEKQLQEELFKLLQVSLWGNKCDLSFSAGEGRSQKSSPLQSLENMIPYILVNDMEKLWSLLVNTKKRNTEKSNVRVDIILDNAGFELESYDHVLLNIPVTREQMNQYRAAAETAQSELAALSVKYDCAQSELLELKSRMVSKEASFQELKAEAESYKENNARHMSRLLSLQTRIQEMEEEARVLTTSKNQAELTAQVASKENWELKEELHELNAKLNKNLNECKESTTQVSKIRRKYEELLTQLSGFLDTDIREKEKPQEHLMSKVSEICKENLTLKDQVAALQEAINTHEMESRANRETIMRLVSEVTKEQKKAAGYYQDMEKLSKDLDSAIIGKRSLEMEIRSLQDKLATNQKDLDTSKRELHNVKKSFSELDGSLKSSREEARTAQSSLVAFKEQIATLLSGGSALVKPSEKAILERIQEINCKEESKEIMVSQLETQIAKLTEALENQTRLHQEALERSRKAEKCSETFQDQLKHLEEELLSVDLMQDGLKLEKQKYLKFLEQLNEKMKLDSLVVEVGFDMNAAAILARIEQLVKLEGDAVIENKTMAYSLRRKLKSQKEKLESNELHMNLLRQKIAHLEEEKQVRTALAVERDEANLAVRKLHKMIERLQKQLDLAREKNTDLKAKLSETSELKIKTLEQNRTIEELSKSQGKLERMKEKAEKQLTSVKSELLLKERKATEDKEKNKNMLEAVTSEMKVLKTTLAELAKRERQENSFLIPSSV
;
A
#
# COMPACT_ATOMS: atom_id res chain seq x y z
N MET A 1 24.38 -0.30 61.38
CA MET A 1 24.34 -0.31 59.90
C MET A 1 23.54 -1.53 59.48
N ALA A 2 22.32 -1.34 59.00
CA ALA A 2 21.53 -2.44 58.44
C ALA A 2 22.25 -2.93 57.17
N ALA A 3 22.46 -4.23 57.06
CA ALA A 3 23.03 -4.84 55.86
C ALA A 3 22.15 -4.47 54.65
N VAL A 4 22.74 -3.79 53.67
CA VAL A 4 22.08 -3.57 52.37
C VAL A 4 21.75 -4.96 51.81
N PRO A 5 20.48 -5.27 51.49
CA PRO A 5 20.14 -6.56 50.90
C PRO A 5 20.96 -6.75 49.62
N ALA A 6 21.59 -7.92 49.48
CA ALA A 6 22.25 -8.27 48.22
C ALA A 6 21.22 -8.21 47.08
N LEU A 7 21.55 -7.50 46.00
CA LEU A 7 20.66 -7.39 44.84
C LEU A 7 20.39 -8.79 44.25
N PRO A 8 19.16 -9.07 43.80
CA PRO A 8 18.84 -10.35 43.18
C PRO A 8 19.61 -10.54 41.88
N VAL A 9 19.85 -11.81 41.52
CA VAL A 9 20.53 -12.18 40.27
C VAL A 9 19.68 -11.77 39.08
N SER A 10 20.30 -11.20 38.05
CA SER A 10 19.60 -10.83 36.81
C SER A 10 18.97 -12.04 36.11
N LEU A 11 17.79 -11.83 35.52
CA LEU A 11 17.20 -12.78 34.58
C LEU A 11 18.19 -13.05 33.44
N SER A 12 18.33 -14.31 33.01
CA SER A 12 19.29 -14.72 31.98
C SER A 12 18.89 -16.08 31.38
N GLY A 13 19.46 -16.40 30.22
CA GLY A 13 19.24 -17.66 29.53
C GLY A 13 19.75 -18.89 30.30
N ARG A 14 20.54 -18.73 31.36
CA ARG A 14 21.01 -19.85 32.18
C ARG A 14 19.85 -20.61 32.84
N PHE A 15 18.71 -19.92 33.05
CA PHE A 15 17.51 -20.50 33.65
C PHE A 15 16.58 -21.05 32.57
N LYS A 16 16.73 -22.33 32.22
CA LYS A 16 16.04 -22.99 31.09
C LYS A 16 14.50 -22.93 31.12
N GLY A 17 13.88 -22.76 32.29
CA GLY A 17 12.42 -22.63 32.43
C GLY A 17 11.91 -21.17 32.38
N SER A 18 12.82 -20.20 32.26
CA SER A 18 12.47 -18.77 32.27
C SER A 18 12.04 -18.28 30.89
N PHE A 19 11.25 -17.21 30.87
CA PHE A 19 10.93 -16.49 29.64
C PHE A 19 12.19 -15.92 28.96
N ALA A 20 13.21 -15.53 29.73
CA ALA A 20 14.48 -15.07 29.19
C ALA A 20 15.17 -16.14 28.33
N TYR A 21 15.21 -17.40 28.80
CA TYR A 21 15.75 -18.51 28.00
C TYR A 21 14.96 -18.72 26.71
N PHE A 22 13.63 -18.74 26.79
CA PHE A 22 12.77 -18.86 25.60
C PHE A 22 13.02 -17.71 24.61
N THR A 23 13.10 -16.47 25.09
CA THR A 23 13.38 -15.30 24.25
C THR A 23 14.74 -15.43 23.55
N ILE A 24 15.81 -15.72 24.30
CA ILE A 24 17.17 -15.84 23.74
C ILE A 24 17.26 -17.02 22.76
N LYS A 25 16.67 -18.17 23.11
CA LYS A 25 16.77 -19.40 22.32
C LYS A 25 15.93 -19.36 21.04
N ASP A 26 14.70 -18.87 21.13
CA ASP A 26 13.70 -19.05 20.07
C ASP A 26 13.30 -17.73 19.42
N ARG A 27 13.06 -16.65 20.19
CA ARG A 27 12.57 -15.36 19.63
C ARG A 27 13.67 -14.54 18.98
N LEU A 28 14.81 -14.35 19.64
CA LEU A 28 15.91 -13.54 19.08
C LEU A 28 16.43 -14.08 17.73
N PRO A 29 16.57 -15.41 17.52
CA PRO A 29 16.93 -15.95 16.19
C PRO A 29 15.84 -15.74 15.13
N GLN A 30 14.56 -15.76 15.51
CA GLN A 30 13.46 -15.46 14.60
C GLN A 30 13.50 -13.99 14.16
N ILE A 31 13.71 -13.06 15.10
CA ILE A 31 13.86 -11.63 14.80
C ILE A 31 15.02 -11.40 13.84
N LEU A 32 16.20 -11.98 14.08
CA LEU A 32 17.34 -11.88 13.17
C LEU A 32 17.02 -12.44 11.77
N THR A 33 16.29 -13.56 11.70
CA THR A 33 15.91 -14.16 10.42
C THR A 33 14.98 -13.23 9.64
N ARG A 34 14.06 -12.53 10.31
CA ARG A 34 13.20 -11.52 9.68
C ARG A 34 13.98 -10.30 9.22
N VAL A 35 14.94 -9.82 10.01
CA VAL A 35 15.84 -8.73 9.60
C VAL A 35 16.61 -9.10 8.33
N ILE A 36 17.15 -10.31 8.26
CA ILE A 36 17.84 -10.83 7.07
C ILE A 36 16.90 -10.90 5.87
N ASP A 37 15.67 -11.39 6.07
CA ASP A 37 14.64 -11.45 5.02
C ASP A 37 14.26 -10.04 4.51
N THR A 38 14.10 -9.07 5.42
CA THR A 38 13.83 -7.67 5.05
C THR A 38 14.92 -7.10 4.16
N LEU A 39 16.20 -7.28 4.52
CA LEU A 39 17.32 -6.82 3.67
C LEU A 39 17.28 -7.48 2.29
N HIS A 40 17.03 -8.79 2.24
CA HIS A 40 16.96 -9.52 0.98
C HIS A 40 15.79 -9.06 0.09
N ARG A 41 14.62 -8.76 0.68
CA ARG A 41 13.46 -8.23 -0.07
C ARG A 41 13.71 -6.83 -0.64
N HIS A 42 14.50 -6.00 0.05
CA HIS A 42 14.87 -4.65 -0.38
C HIS A 42 16.08 -4.60 -1.34
N LYS A 43 16.61 -5.75 -1.76
CA LYS A 43 17.74 -5.83 -2.71
C LYS A 43 17.51 -5.00 -3.99
N ASN A 44 16.30 -5.02 -4.54
CA ASN A 44 16.00 -4.27 -5.75
C ASN A 44 16.00 -2.75 -5.48
N GLU A 45 15.47 -2.31 -4.34
CA GLU A 45 15.51 -0.90 -3.91
C GLU A 45 16.96 -0.43 -3.71
N PHE A 46 17.80 -1.23 -3.06
CA PHE A 46 19.22 -0.92 -2.92
C PHE A 46 19.95 -0.85 -4.27
N PHE A 47 19.55 -1.68 -5.24
CA PHE A 47 20.10 -1.60 -6.60
C PHE A 47 19.64 -0.34 -7.34
N GLU A 48 18.37 0.04 -7.18
CA GLU A 48 17.82 1.24 -7.81
C GLU A 48 18.44 2.52 -7.23
N GLU A 49 18.62 2.60 -5.91
CA GLU A 49 19.17 3.79 -5.23
C GLU A 49 20.69 3.89 -5.31
N HIS A 50 21.40 2.76 -5.25
CA HIS A 50 22.85 2.72 -5.06
C HIS A 50 23.61 1.86 -6.07
N GLY A 51 22.92 1.26 -7.05
CA GLY A 51 23.51 0.36 -8.04
C GLY A 51 24.08 -0.92 -7.41
N GLU A 52 25.05 -1.52 -8.08
CA GLU A 52 25.73 -2.74 -7.60
C GLU A 52 26.35 -2.57 -6.20
N LYS A 53 26.77 -1.35 -5.83
CA LYS A 53 27.33 -1.08 -4.51
C LYS A 53 26.30 -1.29 -3.39
N GLY A 54 25.02 -0.99 -3.63
CA GLY A 54 23.94 -1.26 -2.69
C GLY A 54 23.72 -2.77 -2.49
N VAL A 55 23.70 -3.53 -3.58
CA VAL A 55 23.55 -5.00 -3.55
C VAL A 55 24.74 -5.68 -2.87
N GLU A 56 25.96 -5.19 -3.11
CA GLU A 56 27.14 -5.71 -2.41
C GLU A 56 27.10 -5.41 -0.90
N ALA A 57 26.65 -4.22 -0.52
CA ALA A 57 26.50 -3.83 0.89
C ALA A 57 25.43 -4.67 1.59
N GLU A 58 24.29 -4.92 0.94
CA GLU A 58 23.23 -5.82 1.41
C GLU A 58 23.76 -7.23 1.68
N LYS A 59 24.47 -7.83 0.71
CA LYS A 59 25.09 -9.16 0.90
C LYS A 59 26.05 -9.20 2.08
N ARG A 60 26.87 -8.16 2.28
CA ARG A 60 27.80 -8.09 3.42
C ARG A 60 27.04 -7.94 4.76
N ALA A 61 26.01 -7.11 4.81
CA ALA A 61 25.16 -6.97 5.99
C ALA A 61 24.45 -8.29 6.34
N ILE A 62 23.89 -8.99 5.35
CA ILE A 62 23.28 -10.33 5.54
C ILE A 62 24.31 -11.34 6.04
N SER A 63 25.53 -11.34 5.50
CA SER A 63 26.61 -12.20 5.97
C SER A 63 26.95 -11.95 7.44
N PHE A 64 27.07 -10.67 7.83
CA PHE A 64 27.30 -10.25 9.21
C PHE A 64 26.17 -10.73 10.15
N LEU A 65 24.92 -10.49 9.77
CA LEU A 65 23.75 -10.88 10.56
C LEU A 65 23.58 -12.39 10.66
N SER A 66 23.94 -13.13 9.61
CA SER A 66 23.96 -14.60 9.62
C SER A 66 25.02 -15.14 10.58
N LYS A 67 26.20 -14.50 10.64
CA LYS A 67 27.25 -14.79 11.62
C LYS A 67 26.76 -14.50 13.04
N LEU A 68 26.12 -13.35 13.27
CA LEU A 68 25.53 -12.97 14.55
C LEU A 68 24.45 -13.99 15.00
N ARG A 69 23.59 -14.44 14.09
CA ARG A 69 22.59 -15.47 14.39
C ARG A 69 23.23 -16.78 14.84
N ASN A 70 24.30 -17.20 14.17
CA ASN A 70 25.05 -18.39 14.55
C ASN A 70 25.76 -18.23 15.91
N GLU A 71 26.36 -17.07 16.18
CA GLU A 71 26.96 -16.73 17.48
C GLU A 71 25.93 -16.88 18.61
N LEU A 72 24.74 -16.31 18.43
CA LEU A 72 23.61 -16.43 19.36
C LEU A 72 23.18 -17.88 19.57
N GLN A 73 22.91 -18.62 18.50
CA GLN A 73 22.38 -19.99 18.57
C GLN A 73 23.38 -21.00 19.15
N THR A 74 24.68 -20.74 19.02
CA THR A 74 25.76 -21.61 19.52
C THR A 74 26.37 -21.12 20.84
N ASP A 75 25.72 -20.15 21.49
CA ASP A 75 26.17 -19.54 22.76
C ASP A 75 27.63 -19.09 22.75
N LYS A 76 28.08 -18.48 21.65
CA LYS A 76 29.43 -17.94 21.58
C LYS A 76 29.62 -16.78 22.56
N PRO A 77 30.87 -16.51 22.98
CA PRO A 77 31.19 -15.29 23.74
C PRO A 77 30.71 -14.02 23.02
N VAL A 78 30.22 -13.07 23.80
CA VAL A 78 29.90 -11.71 23.36
C VAL A 78 31.20 -10.99 22.99
N THR A 79 31.26 -10.42 21.80
CA THR A 79 32.47 -9.76 21.29
C THR A 79 32.40 -8.23 21.44
N PRO A 80 33.54 -7.53 21.47
CA PRO A 80 33.56 -6.07 21.39
C PRO A 80 32.88 -5.57 20.10
N LEU A 81 32.33 -4.35 20.15
CA LEU A 81 31.85 -3.61 18.99
C LEU A 81 33.04 -2.92 18.31
N GLU A 82 33.12 -3.07 16.98
CA GLU A 82 34.22 -2.55 16.14
C GLU A 82 33.74 -1.45 15.16
N ASP A 83 32.47 -1.05 15.24
CA ASP A 83 31.94 0.07 14.43
C ASP A 83 32.34 1.44 14.98
N GLU A 84 32.20 2.48 14.14
CA GLU A 84 32.59 3.86 14.47
C GLU A 84 31.47 4.69 15.12
N LEU A 85 30.37 4.07 15.60
CA LEU A 85 29.30 4.84 16.23
C LEU A 85 29.72 5.36 17.62
N PRO A 86 29.22 6.54 18.05
CA PRO A 86 29.70 7.23 19.26
C PRO A 86 29.58 6.43 20.58
N ASP A 87 28.66 5.47 20.64
CA ASP A 87 28.37 4.68 21.84
C ASP A 87 29.21 3.39 21.94
N ALA A 88 29.98 3.03 20.91
CA ALA A 88 30.73 1.76 20.86
C ALA A 88 31.71 1.61 22.05
N ALA A 89 32.39 2.71 22.44
CA ALA A 89 33.30 2.71 23.59
C ALA A 89 32.58 2.43 24.92
N LEU A 90 31.36 2.95 25.10
CA LEU A 90 30.56 2.72 26.31
C LEU A 90 30.10 1.26 26.39
N TRP A 91 29.69 0.68 25.27
CA TRP A 91 29.33 -0.73 25.16
C TRP A 91 30.50 -1.66 25.48
N ASN A 92 31.69 -1.36 24.94
CA ASN A 92 32.89 -2.15 25.21
C ASN A 92 33.32 -2.06 26.67
N HIS A 93 33.22 -0.86 27.28
CA HIS A 93 33.46 -0.71 28.72
C HIS A 93 32.48 -1.53 29.56
N TYR A 94 31.19 -1.58 29.17
CA TYR A 94 30.21 -2.40 29.86
C TYR A 94 30.44 -3.91 29.68
N LEU A 95 30.92 -4.36 28.52
CA LEU A 95 31.35 -5.74 28.30
C LEU A 95 32.50 -6.13 29.25
N ASP A 96 33.49 -5.25 29.40
CA ASP A 96 34.60 -5.47 30.33
C ASP A 96 34.13 -5.50 31.79
N TYR A 97 33.16 -4.66 32.15
CA TYR A 97 32.50 -4.74 33.45
C TYR A 97 31.82 -6.11 33.67
N GLN A 98 31.09 -6.64 32.67
CA GLN A 98 30.46 -7.97 32.75
C GLN A 98 31.48 -9.11 32.87
N ARG A 99 32.63 -9.01 32.18
CA ARG A 99 33.75 -9.95 32.34
C ARG A 99 34.26 -9.95 33.78
N ASN A 100 34.46 -8.76 34.36
CA ASN A 100 34.97 -8.61 35.72
C ASN A 100 33.98 -9.14 36.77
N LEU A 101 32.67 -8.94 36.58
CA LEU A 101 31.63 -9.47 37.48
C LEU A 101 31.62 -11.00 37.56
N SER A 102 32.11 -11.68 36.52
CA SER A 102 32.10 -13.14 36.44
C SER A 102 33.29 -13.78 37.20
N ASN A 103 34.17 -12.99 37.84
CA ASN A 103 35.33 -13.44 38.63
C ASN A 103 36.18 -14.53 37.95
N GLY A 104 36.24 -14.54 36.61
CA GLY A 104 37.02 -15.52 35.83
C GLY A 104 36.34 -16.87 35.56
N ASN A 105 35.06 -17.06 35.91
CA ASN A 105 34.33 -18.32 35.69
C ASN A 105 33.79 -18.53 34.26
N GLY A 106 34.16 -17.66 33.31
CA GLY A 106 33.79 -17.77 31.90
C GLY A 106 33.72 -16.41 31.19
N GLU A 107 33.84 -16.40 29.86
CA GLU A 107 33.52 -15.23 29.04
C GLU A 107 32.00 -14.97 29.06
N PRO A 108 31.55 -13.69 29.09
CA PRO A 108 30.14 -13.36 28.91
C PRO A 108 29.63 -13.95 27.60
N SER A 109 28.59 -14.78 27.67
CA SER A 109 27.95 -15.41 26.51
C SER A 109 26.46 -15.08 26.46
N TRP A 110 25.79 -15.42 25.35
CA TRP A 110 24.38 -15.12 25.11
C TRP A 110 23.44 -15.71 26.17
N PHE A 111 23.68 -16.94 26.61
CA PHE A 111 22.82 -17.59 27.60
C PHE A 111 23.24 -17.29 29.05
N GLN A 112 24.51 -17.00 29.32
CA GLN A 112 24.99 -16.77 30.69
C GLN A 112 24.79 -15.34 31.16
N SER A 113 24.91 -14.36 30.26
CA SER A 113 24.86 -12.94 30.60
C SER A 113 23.44 -12.46 30.93
N PRO A 114 23.28 -11.30 31.60
CA PRO A 114 21.95 -10.72 31.86
C PRO A 114 21.12 -10.57 30.59
N TRP A 115 19.85 -11.00 30.64
CA TRP A 115 18.93 -10.98 29.49
C TRP A 115 18.81 -9.59 28.88
N LEU A 116 18.60 -8.56 29.71
CA LEU A 116 18.53 -7.17 29.28
C LEU A 116 19.78 -6.76 28.47
N TYR A 117 20.97 -7.16 28.93
CA TYR A 117 22.21 -6.83 28.24
C TYR A 117 22.29 -7.53 26.87
N VAL A 118 22.03 -8.84 26.80
CA VAL A 118 22.17 -9.59 25.54
C VAL A 118 21.12 -9.21 24.51
N GLU A 119 19.91 -8.86 24.94
CA GLU A 119 18.86 -8.37 24.05
C GLU A 119 19.22 -7.00 23.48
N CYS A 120 19.62 -6.04 24.34
CA CYS A 120 20.07 -4.73 23.85
C CYS A 120 21.34 -4.84 22.96
N TYR A 121 22.27 -5.72 23.33
CA TYR A 121 23.49 -5.98 22.55
C TYR A 121 23.17 -6.56 21.16
N LEU A 122 22.16 -7.44 21.05
CA LEU A 122 21.68 -7.95 19.76
C LEU A 122 21.27 -6.82 18.82
N TYR A 123 20.37 -5.93 19.28
CA TYR A 123 19.89 -4.81 18.46
C TYR A 123 21.02 -3.83 18.12
N ARG A 124 21.95 -3.61 19.04
CA ARG A 124 23.14 -2.79 18.77
C ARG A 124 24.07 -3.41 17.75
N ARG A 125 24.22 -4.74 17.73
CA ARG A 125 24.97 -5.49 16.70
C ARG A 125 24.25 -5.49 15.35
N ILE A 126 22.92 -5.48 15.31
CA ILE A 126 22.16 -5.29 14.08
C ILE A 126 22.44 -3.89 13.50
N HIS A 127 22.42 -2.85 14.33
CA HIS A 127 22.75 -1.50 13.89
C HIS A 127 24.21 -1.38 13.42
N ALA A 128 25.16 -2.01 14.13
CA ALA A 128 26.56 -2.10 13.71
C ALA A 128 26.71 -2.74 12.32
N ALA A 129 25.93 -3.79 12.03
CA ALA A 129 25.96 -4.47 10.74
C ALA A 129 25.62 -3.54 9.57
N LEU A 130 24.73 -2.57 9.79
CA LEU A 130 24.33 -1.59 8.79
C LEU A 130 25.37 -0.47 8.69
N ALA A 131 25.78 0.10 9.84
CA ALA A 131 26.77 1.17 9.90
C ALA A 131 28.11 0.80 9.25
N GLN A 132 28.55 -0.46 9.36
CA GLN A 132 29.78 -0.96 8.74
C GLN A 132 29.65 -1.24 7.23
N ASN A 133 28.44 -1.16 6.65
CA ASN A 133 28.18 -1.51 5.26
C ASN A 133 27.48 -0.37 4.50
N PRO A 134 28.15 0.77 4.28
CA PRO A 134 27.63 1.81 3.38
C PRO A 134 27.51 1.24 1.95
N PRO A 135 26.56 1.73 1.13
CA PRO A 135 25.73 2.93 1.34
C PRO A 135 24.38 2.69 2.04
N ILE A 136 24.14 1.52 2.64
CA ILE A 136 22.87 1.19 3.33
C ILE A 136 22.90 1.45 4.83
N ASP A 137 23.85 2.26 5.30
CA ASP A 137 24.13 2.55 6.71
C ASP A 137 22.98 3.24 7.45
N ASN A 138 22.10 3.94 6.72
CA ASN A 138 20.92 4.62 7.26
C ASN A 138 19.62 3.80 7.13
N PHE A 139 19.70 2.56 6.63
CA PHE A 139 18.50 1.73 6.45
C PHE A 139 17.94 1.24 7.80
N ASP A 140 16.65 1.43 8.03
CA ASP A 140 15.98 0.90 9.23
C ASP A 140 15.27 -0.42 8.89
N VAL A 141 15.88 -1.52 9.32
CA VAL A 141 15.38 -2.89 9.08
C VAL A 141 14.04 -3.19 9.75
N PHE A 142 13.57 -2.35 10.67
CA PHE A 142 12.28 -2.48 11.34
C PHE A 142 11.24 -1.47 10.81
N LYS A 143 11.61 -0.55 9.92
CA LYS A 143 10.73 0.50 9.39
C LYS A 143 9.47 -0.05 8.75
N GLU A 144 9.62 -1.05 7.88
CA GLU A 144 8.50 -1.69 7.19
C GLU A 144 7.49 -2.29 8.19
N GLY A 145 7.98 -3.03 9.19
CA GLY A 145 7.13 -3.62 10.23
C GLY A 145 6.41 -2.56 11.06
N LYS A 146 7.09 -1.48 11.44
CA LYS A 146 6.51 -0.34 12.17
C LYS A 146 5.44 0.37 11.35
N ALA A 147 5.71 0.64 10.07
CA ALA A 147 4.75 1.27 9.17
C ALA A 147 3.53 0.38 8.94
N GLN A 148 3.72 -0.92 8.71
CA GLN A 148 2.63 -1.87 8.55
C GLN A 148 1.74 -1.95 9.80
N ASN A 149 2.32 -1.98 11.00
CA ASN A 149 1.56 -1.97 12.25
C ASN A 149 0.66 -0.72 12.38
N PHE A 150 1.19 0.45 12.00
CA PHE A 150 0.42 1.69 11.95
C PHE A 150 -0.73 1.62 10.94
N PHE A 151 -0.44 1.22 9.69
CA PHE A 151 -1.47 1.12 8.64
C PHE A 151 -2.58 0.14 9.00
N GLU A 152 -2.25 -1.02 9.56
CA GLU A 152 -3.27 -1.99 9.97
C GLU A 152 -4.08 -1.55 11.19
N SER A 153 -3.58 -0.59 11.97
CA SER A 153 -4.26 -0.02 13.13
C SER A 153 -5.04 1.25 12.81
N GLN A 154 -5.15 1.64 11.53
CA GLN A 154 -5.75 2.89 11.09
C GLN A 154 -7.19 3.09 11.58
N GLU A 155 -8.02 2.05 11.62
CA GLU A 155 -9.40 2.15 12.14
C GLU A 155 -9.42 2.53 13.63
N ALA A 156 -8.53 1.91 14.43
CA ALA A 156 -8.40 2.22 15.85
C ALA A 156 -7.82 3.62 16.09
N VAL A 157 -6.84 4.05 15.27
CA VAL A 157 -6.30 5.42 15.29
C VAL A 157 -7.40 6.43 14.96
N ILE A 158 -8.16 6.23 13.89
CA ILE A 158 -9.28 7.12 13.51
C ILE A 158 -10.31 7.21 14.64
N ALA A 159 -10.67 6.08 15.24
CA ALA A 159 -11.61 6.07 16.37
C ALA A 159 -11.08 6.86 17.58
N LEU A 160 -9.80 6.68 17.93
CA LEU A 160 -9.16 7.41 19.02
C LEU A 160 -9.06 8.91 18.72
N CYS A 161 -8.65 9.28 17.51
CA CYS A 161 -8.58 10.68 17.07
C CYS A 161 -9.95 11.34 17.07
N THR A 162 -10.99 10.64 16.62
CA THR A 162 -12.38 11.16 16.62
C THR A 162 -12.86 11.41 18.04
N TYR A 163 -12.65 10.42 18.94
CA TYR A 163 -12.98 10.55 20.35
C TYR A 163 -12.25 11.73 21.00
N PHE A 164 -10.96 11.87 20.73
CA PHE A 164 -10.15 12.94 21.29
C PHE A 164 -10.58 14.32 20.79
N GLN A 165 -10.91 14.46 19.51
CA GLN A 165 -11.44 15.71 18.95
C GLN A 165 -12.79 16.10 19.57
N GLU A 166 -13.65 15.13 19.87
CA GLU A 166 -14.92 15.38 20.58
C GLU A 166 -14.69 15.79 22.03
N LEU A 167 -13.77 15.11 22.73
CA LEU A 167 -13.38 15.44 24.09
C LEU A 167 -12.83 16.86 24.19
N LEU A 168 -11.92 17.27 23.29
CA LEU A 168 -11.35 18.62 23.29
C LEU A 168 -12.37 19.74 23.06
N LYS A 169 -13.44 19.48 22.30
CA LYS A 169 -14.52 20.48 22.10
C LYS A 169 -15.25 20.77 23.41
N ASN A 170 -15.44 19.75 24.23
CA ASN A 170 -16.26 19.80 25.44
C ASN A 170 -15.44 19.88 26.73
N ILE A 171 -14.10 19.84 26.66
CA ILE A 171 -13.21 19.71 27.83
C ILE A 171 -13.36 20.84 28.87
N LYS A 172 -13.82 22.03 28.44
CA LYS A 172 -14.06 23.17 29.33
C LYS A 172 -15.34 23.04 30.15
N ASP A 173 -16.27 22.23 29.66
CA ASP A 173 -17.59 22.03 30.28
C ASP A 173 -17.58 20.82 31.22
N LEU A 174 -16.46 20.09 31.29
CA LEU A 174 -16.27 18.95 32.18
C LEU A 174 -15.88 19.39 33.59
N ASP A 175 -16.50 18.77 34.60
CA ASP A 175 -16.09 18.93 35.98
C ASP A 175 -14.79 18.16 36.30
N GLU A 176 -14.23 18.36 37.50
CA GLU A 176 -12.97 17.72 37.92
C GLU A 176 -13.07 16.18 37.92
N LYS A 177 -14.24 15.62 38.23
CA LYS A 177 -14.46 14.17 38.26
C LYS A 177 -14.58 13.58 36.85
N GLN A 178 -15.29 14.25 35.96
CA GLN A 178 -15.39 13.86 34.55
C GLN A 178 -14.01 13.92 33.88
N LEU A 179 -13.22 14.96 34.17
CA LEU A 179 -11.86 15.08 33.65
C LEU A 179 -10.94 13.96 34.16
N GLN A 180 -11.12 13.53 35.42
CA GLN A 180 -10.43 12.38 35.99
C GLN A 180 -10.79 11.08 35.24
N GLU A 181 -12.07 10.83 35.02
CA GLU A 181 -12.56 9.64 34.31
C GLU A 181 -12.01 9.59 32.88
N GLU A 182 -11.96 10.73 32.19
CA GLU A 182 -11.39 10.85 30.85
C GLU A 182 -9.88 10.60 30.83
N LEU A 183 -9.12 11.15 31.79
CA LEU A 183 -7.69 10.86 31.92
C LEU A 183 -7.46 9.36 32.16
N PHE A 184 -8.25 8.72 33.01
CA PHE A 184 -8.09 7.30 33.31
C PHE A 184 -8.38 6.43 32.09
N LYS A 185 -9.38 6.76 31.27
CA LYS A 185 -9.63 6.05 30.01
C LYS A 185 -8.43 6.16 29.08
N LEU A 186 -7.91 7.38 28.91
CA LEU A 186 -6.76 7.68 28.05
C LEU A 186 -5.48 6.94 28.51
N LEU A 187 -5.19 6.93 29.81
CA LEU A 187 -4.08 6.16 30.38
C LEU A 187 -4.23 4.65 30.16
N GLN A 188 -5.45 4.13 30.22
CA GLN A 188 -5.71 2.71 29.94
C GLN A 188 -5.57 2.38 28.45
N VAL A 189 -6.00 3.26 27.54
CA VAL A 189 -5.74 3.09 26.10
C VAL A 189 -4.24 3.04 25.85
N SER A 190 -3.48 3.94 26.47
CA SER A 190 -2.01 3.96 26.40
C SER A 190 -1.38 2.66 26.91
N LEU A 191 -1.78 2.20 28.10
CA LEU A 191 -1.29 0.93 28.67
C LEU A 191 -1.53 -0.27 27.73
N TRP A 192 -2.72 -0.36 27.14
CA TRP A 192 -3.09 -1.47 26.27
C TRP A 192 -2.60 -1.33 24.83
N GLY A 193 -2.13 -0.14 24.43
CA GLY A 193 -1.45 0.09 23.15
C GLY A 193 -0.25 -0.84 22.94
N ASN A 194 0.45 -1.18 24.03
CA ASN A 194 1.59 -2.12 24.03
C ASN A 194 1.22 -3.56 23.56
N LYS A 195 -0.07 -3.91 23.44
CA LYS A 195 -0.47 -5.17 22.77
C LYS A 195 -0.05 -5.23 21.30
N CYS A 196 0.30 -4.08 20.71
CA CYS A 196 0.80 -3.96 19.35
C CYS A 196 2.32 -4.15 19.22
N ASP A 197 3.03 -4.48 20.31
CA ASP A 197 4.47 -4.70 20.30
C ASP A 197 4.89 -5.83 19.34
N LEU A 198 5.73 -5.46 18.37
CA LEU A 198 6.31 -6.37 17.39
C LEU A 198 7.37 -7.28 18.02
N SER A 199 8.06 -6.85 19.07
CA SER A 199 9.03 -7.67 19.78
C SER A 199 8.32 -8.91 20.33
N PHE A 200 7.20 -8.74 21.06
CA PHE A 200 6.45 -9.81 21.73
C PHE A 200 6.02 -10.94 20.78
N SER A 201 5.65 -10.59 19.56
CA SER A 201 5.24 -11.52 18.50
C SER A 201 6.40 -12.05 17.64
N ALA A 202 7.66 -11.79 18.03
CA ALA A 202 8.85 -12.09 17.23
C ALA A 202 8.81 -11.44 15.83
N GLY A 203 8.16 -10.29 15.71
CA GLY A 203 8.03 -9.46 14.53
C GLY A 203 6.72 -9.65 13.76
N GLU A 204 5.73 -10.38 14.30
CA GLU A 204 4.46 -10.68 13.62
C GLU A 204 3.47 -9.54 13.87
N GLY A 205 2.73 -9.11 12.84
CA GLY A 205 1.76 -8.04 12.97
C GLY A 205 0.68 -8.37 14.00
N ARG A 206 0.67 -7.65 15.11
CA ARG A 206 -0.47 -7.58 16.06
C ARG A 206 -1.02 -6.16 16.00
N SER A 207 -1.88 -5.92 15.03
CA SER A 207 -2.54 -4.62 14.83
C SER A 207 -3.83 -4.52 15.65
N GLN A 208 -4.11 -3.31 16.16
CA GLN A 208 -5.36 -3.03 16.85
C GLN A 208 -6.45 -2.71 15.81
N LYS A 209 -7.36 -3.66 15.58
CA LYS A 209 -8.38 -3.55 14.52
C LYS A 209 -9.72 -2.98 14.98
N SER A 210 -10.02 -3.04 16.29
CA SER A 210 -11.28 -2.53 16.85
C SER A 210 -11.04 -1.29 17.70
N SER A 211 -12.10 -0.49 17.91
CA SER A 211 -12.04 0.69 18.77
C SER A 211 -11.55 0.31 20.18
N PRO A 212 -10.40 0.83 20.64
CA PRO A 212 -9.82 0.48 21.94
C PRO A 212 -10.76 0.85 23.08
N LEU A 213 -11.48 1.97 22.93
CA LEU A 213 -12.41 2.53 23.93
C LEU A 213 -13.56 1.59 24.29
N GLN A 214 -14.07 0.81 23.32
CA GLN A 214 -15.17 -0.14 23.54
C GLN A 214 -14.72 -1.39 24.31
N SER A 215 -13.41 -1.69 24.29
CA SER A 215 -12.85 -2.88 24.90
C SER A 215 -12.27 -2.64 26.30
N LEU A 216 -12.16 -1.38 26.75
CA LEU A 216 -11.48 -1.02 28.00
C LEU A 216 -12.12 -1.68 29.23
N GLU A 217 -13.45 -1.70 29.32
CA GLU A 217 -14.14 -2.28 30.49
C GLU A 217 -13.78 -3.75 30.71
N ASN A 218 -13.62 -4.50 29.62
CA ASN A 218 -13.22 -5.91 29.67
C ASN A 218 -11.74 -6.10 30.06
N MET A 219 -10.95 -5.03 30.03
CA MET A 219 -9.51 -5.06 30.22
C MET A 219 -9.08 -4.60 31.61
N ILE A 220 -9.94 -3.84 32.31
CA ILE A 220 -9.75 -3.40 33.69
C ILE A 220 -9.35 -4.55 34.64
N PRO A 221 -9.98 -5.75 34.60
CA PRO A 221 -9.62 -6.84 35.51
C PRO A 221 -8.18 -7.37 35.35
N TYR A 222 -7.52 -7.06 34.23
CA TYR A 222 -6.12 -7.46 33.97
C TYR A 222 -5.09 -6.44 34.47
N ILE A 223 -5.52 -5.30 35.04
CA ILE A 223 -4.64 -4.33 35.69
C ILE A 223 -4.38 -4.80 37.13
N LEU A 224 -3.22 -5.42 37.36
CA LEU A 224 -2.87 -6.00 38.67
C LEU A 224 -2.52 -4.94 39.73
N VAL A 225 -1.92 -3.83 39.29
CA VAL A 225 -1.54 -2.70 40.14
C VAL A 225 -1.98 -1.42 39.44
N ASN A 226 -2.84 -0.65 40.10
CA ASN A 226 -3.43 0.55 39.51
C ASN A 226 -3.14 1.78 40.39
N ASP A 227 -2.17 2.59 39.98
CA ASP A 227 -1.74 3.80 40.67
C ASP A 227 -2.26 5.09 39.99
N MET A 228 -3.24 5.01 39.09
CA MET A 228 -3.77 6.17 38.36
C MET A 228 -4.33 7.27 39.28
N GLU A 229 -4.91 6.89 40.43
CA GLU A 229 -5.38 7.83 41.46
C GLU A 229 -4.26 8.69 42.07
N LYS A 230 -3.09 8.10 42.28
CA LYS A 230 -1.92 8.81 42.79
C LYS A 230 -1.41 9.80 41.76
N LEU A 231 -1.39 9.40 40.47
CA LEU A 231 -1.03 10.28 39.36
C LEU A 231 -1.99 11.46 39.24
N TRP A 232 -3.30 11.23 39.30
CA TRP A 232 -4.30 12.29 39.28
C TRP A 232 -4.09 13.29 40.43
N SER A 233 -3.93 12.76 41.65
CA SER A 233 -3.69 13.56 42.84
C SER A 233 -2.43 14.43 42.70
N LEU A 234 -1.35 13.90 42.11
CA LEU A 234 -0.11 14.64 41.86
C LEU A 234 -0.34 15.79 40.88
N LEU A 235 -1.00 15.52 39.74
CA LEU A 235 -1.25 16.50 38.69
C LEU A 235 -2.17 17.64 39.17
N VAL A 236 -3.27 17.29 39.85
CA VAL A 236 -4.23 18.26 40.40
C VAL A 236 -3.58 19.13 41.48
N ASN A 237 -2.84 18.52 42.40
CA ASN A 237 -2.16 19.27 43.47
C ASN A 237 -1.12 20.25 42.90
N THR A 238 -0.40 19.84 41.86
CA THR A 238 0.58 20.70 41.19
C THR A 238 -0.11 21.86 40.48
N LYS A 239 -1.23 21.60 39.79
CA LYS A 239 -2.07 22.63 39.17
C LYS A 239 -2.63 23.62 40.20
N LYS A 240 -3.12 23.16 41.36
CA LYS A 240 -3.70 24.00 42.42
C LYS A 240 -2.66 24.87 43.14
N ARG A 241 -1.39 24.43 43.22
CA ARG A 241 -0.28 25.19 43.85
C ARG A 241 0.35 26.24 42.93
N ASN A 242 0.14 26.14 41.62
CA ASN A 242 0.65 27.12 40.66
C ASN A 242 -0.23 28.38 40.63
N THR A 243 0.08 29.33 41.49
CA THR A 243 -0.52 30.69 41.50
C THR A 243 0.15 31.64 40.50
N GLU A 244 1.37 31.32 40.06
CA GLU A 244 2.06 31.96 38.94
C GLU A 244 1.99 31.05 37.70
N LYS A 245 2.04 31.63 36.50
CA LYS A 245 1.97 30.95 35.19
C LYS A 245 3.18 30.01 34.92
N SER A 246 3.56 29.16 35.86
CA SER A 246 4.62 28.18 35.66
C SER A 246 4.04 26.93 34.99
N ASN A 247 4.76 26.41 34.00
CA ASN A 247 4.32 25.24 33.23
C ASN A 247 4.55 23.96 34.05
N VAL A 248 3.55 23.08 34.07
CA VAL A 248 3.70 21.71 34.62
C VAL A 248 4.34 20.84 33.53
N ARG A 249 5.50 20.24 33.82
CA ARG A 249 6.20 19.34 32.90
C ARG A 249 5.85 17.89 33.19
N VAL A 250 5.48 17.15 32.15
CA VAL A 250 5.31 15.69 32.16
C VAL A 250 6.25 15.12 31.10
N ASP A 251 7.15 14.23 31.51
CA ASP A 251 8.07 13.52 30.61
C ASP A 251 7.53 12.11 30.35
N ILE A 252 7.51 11.70 29.09
CA ILE A 252 7.08 10.38 28.65
C ILE A 252 8.30 9.68 28.05
N ILE A 253 8.66 8.53 28.62
CA ILE A 253 9.68 7.64 28.05
C ILE A 253 8.92 6.62 27.18
N LEU A 254 9.07 6.74 25.86
CA LEU A 254 8.34 5.96 24.87
C LEU A 254 8.84 4.50 24.81
N ASP A 255 8.00 3.62 24.24
CA ASP A 255 8.31 2.20 24.00
C ASP A 255 8.19 1.87 22.49
N ASN A 256 6.98 1.59 21.97
CA ASN A 256 6.79 1.23 20.56
C ASN A 256 6.29 2.37 19.66
N ALA A 257 6.57 2.25 18.36
CA ALA A 257 5.98 3.08 17.31
C ALA A 257 4.57 2.59 16.92
N GLY A 258 3.94 3.25 15.94
CA GLY A 258 2.62 2.84 15.43
C GLY A 258 1.50 3.20 16.41
N PHE A 259 0.54 2.30 16.63
CA PHE A 259 -0.65 2.60 17.44
C PHE A 259 -0.32 3.04 18.87
N GLU A 260 0.73 2.49 19.48
CA GLU A 260 1.13 2.85 20.84
C GLU A 260 1.63 4.31 20.92
N LEU A 261 2.47 4.74 19.97
CA LEU A 261 2.92 6.13 19.87
C LEU A 261 1.74 7.09 19.67
N GLU A 262 0.82 6.77 18.76
CA GLU A 262 -0.39 7.57 18.53
C GLU A 262 -1.27 7.65 19.80
N SER A 263 -1.31 6.57 20.58
CA SER A 263 -1.97 6.61 21.87
C SER A 263 -1.29 7.60 22.82
N TYR A 264 0.04 7.69 22.88
CA TYR A 264 0.74 8.66 23.73
C TYR A 264 0.56 10.13 23.29
N ASP A 265 0.72 10.40 21.99
CA ASP A 265 0.67 11.77 21.45
C ASP A 265 -0.70 12.41 21.64
N HIS A 266 -1.77 11.63 21.52
CA HIS A 266 -3.13 12.11 21.75
C HIS A 266 -3.54 12.11 23.22
N VAL A 267 -2.99 11.23 24.07
CA VAL A 267 -3.35 11.14 25.50
C VAL A 267 -2.84 12.35 26.31
N LEU A 268 -1.71 12.99 25.96
CA LEU A 268 -1.09 13.99 26.84
C LEU A 268 -0.57 15.29 26.20
N LEU A 269 -0.20 15.33 24.90
CA LEU A 269 0.42 16.53 24.31
C LEU A 269 -0.59 17.64 23.91
N ASN A 270 -1.90 17.36 23.98
CA ASN A 270 -2.94 18.27 23.48
C ASN A 270 -3.91 18.79 24.57
N ILE A 271 -3.63 18.54 25.84
CA ILE A 271 -4.37 19.13 26.98
C ILE A 271 -3.72 20.48 27.32
N PRO A 272 -4.50 21.58 27.39
CA PRO A 272 -4.36 22.74 26.52
C PRO A 272 -3.00 23.46 26.61
N VAL A 273 -2.17 23.32 25.58
CA VAL A 273 -1.08 24.26 25.30
C VAL A 273 -1.59 25.29 24.30
N THR A 274 -1.70 26.53 24.79
CA THR A 274 -1.88 27.82 24.10
C THR A 274 -2.64 27.89 22.77
N ARG A 275 -3.66 28.76 22.74
CA ARG A 275 -4.51 29.17 21.61
C ARG A 275 -3.75 29.46 20.29
N GLU A 276 -2.48 29.84 20.34
CA GLU A 276 -1.62 30.08 19.17
C GLU A 276 -1.13 28.79 18.50
N GLN A 277 -0.74 27.77 19.28
CA GLN A 277 -0.44 26.44 18.75
C GLN A 277 -1.70 25.78 18.21
N MET A 278 -2.86 25.92 18.86
CA MET A 278 -4.13 25.41 18.31
C MET A 278 -4.54 26.06 16.98
N ASN A 279 -4.21 27.33 16.74
CA ASN A 279 -4.48 27.97 15.45
C ASN A 279 -3.48 27.51 14.37
N GLN A 280 -2.21 27.30 14.74
CA GLN A 280 -1.20 26.71 13.84
C GLN A 280 -1.49 25.24 13.52
N TYR A 281 -1.90 24.44 14.51
CA TYR A 281 -2.32 23.06 14.32
C TYR A 281 -3.67 22.94 13.65
N ARG A 282 -4.61 23.88 13.83
CA ARG A 282 -5.84 23.94 13.04
C ARG A 282 -5.52 24.25 11.58
N ALA A 283 -4.68 25.25 11.31
CA ALA A 283 -4.24 25.56 9.96
C ALA A 283 -3.45 24.38 9.35
N ALA A 284 -2.58 23.73 10.12
CA ALA A 284 -1.84 22.55 9.69
C ALA A 284 -2.75 21.32 9.51
N ALA A 285 -3.78 21.14 10.33
CA ALA A 285 -4.76 20.05 10.22
C ALA A 285 -5.75 20.29 9.09
N GLU A 286 -6.14 21.54 8.82
CA GLU A 286 -6.94 21.91 7.64
C GLU A 286 -6.11 21.75 6.36
N THR A 287 -4.82 22.10 6.40
CA THR A 287 -3.88 21.86 5.29
C THR A 287 -3.67 20.36 5.10
N ALA A 288 -3.42 19.61 6.17
CA ALA A 288 -3.27 18.15 6.15
C ALA A 288 -4.57 17.45 5.75
N GLN A 289 -5.75 17.96 6.10
CA GLN A 289 -7.03 17.44 5.60
C GLN A 289 -7.22 17.72 4.12
N SER A 290 -6.79 18.89 3.63
CA SER A 290 -6.83 19.22 2.21
C SER A 290 -5.84 18.36 1.42
N GLU A 291 -4.64 18.13 1.96
CA GLU A 291 -3.63 17.24 1.41
C GLU A 291 -4.06 15.78 1.49
N LEU A 292 -4.69 15.34 2.57
CA LEU A 292 -5.26 14.00 2.73
C LEU A 292 -6.42 13.79 1.76
N ALA A 293 -7.29 14.78 1.55
CA ALA A 293 -8.33 14.72 0.53
C ALA A 293 -7.74 14.64 -0.88
N ALA A 294 -6.69 15.41 -1.16
CA ALA A 294 -5.96 15.35 -2.44
C ALA A 294 -5.24 14.01 -2.62
N LEU A 295 -4.67 13.44 -1.55
CA LEU A 295 -4.03 12.13 -1.52
C LEU A 295 -5.06 11.00 -1.64
N SER A 296 -6.24 11.11 -1.01
CA SER A 296 -7.34 10.17 -1.20
C SER A 296 -7.85 10.19 -2.64
N VAL A 297 -8.01 11.36 -3.25
CA VAL A 297 -8.37 11.45 -4.68
C VAL A 297 -7.27 10.84 -5.56
N LYS A 298 -5.99 11.10 -5.26
CA LYS A 298 -4.87 10.47 -5.98
C LYS A 298 -4.81 8.96 -5.74
N TYR A 299 -5.13 8.50 -4.54
CA TYR A 299 -5.17 7.08 -4.18
C TYR A 299 -6.32 6.38 -4.90
N ASP A 300 -7.52 6.96 -4.94
CA ASP A 300 -8.66 6.44 -5.69
C ASP A 300 -8.37 6.41 -7.20
N CYS A 301 -7.66 7.43 -7.70
CA CYS A 301 -7.23 7.51 -9.10
C CYS A 301 -6.17 6.42 -9.41
N ALA A 302 -5.14 6.29 -8.56
CA ALA A 302 -4.13 5.25 -8.68
C ALA A 302 -4.73 3.85 -8.50
N GLN A 303 -5.70 3.67 -7.62
CA GLN A 303 -6.42 2.41 -7.43
C GLN A 303 -7.25 2.06 -8.66
N SER A 304 -7.87 3.05 -9.29
CA SER A 304 -8.59 2.89 -10.56
C SER A 304 -7.63 2.52 -11.70
N GLU A 305 -6.49 3.19 -11.81
CA GLU A 305 -5.42 2.85 -12.76
C GLU A 305 -4.87 1.44 -12.52
N LEU A 306 -4.70 1.03 -11.26
CA LEU A 306 -4.24 -0.30 -10.88
C LEU A 306 -5.29 -1.37 -11.25
N LEU A 307 -6.58 -1.05 -11.11
CA LEU A 307 -7.69 -1.90 -11.55
C LEU A 307 -7.73 -2.03 -13.09
N GLU A 308 -7.49 -0.93 -13.79
CA GLU A 308 -7.40 -0.92 -15.26
C GLU A 308 -6.17 -1.70 -15.76
N LEU A 309 -5.01 -1.53 -15.11
CA LEU A 309 -3.79 -2.28 -15.38
C LEU A 309 -3.97 -3.78 -15.09
N LYS A 310 -4.64 -4.14 -13.99
CA LYS A 310 -5.00 -5.54 -13.70
C LYS A 310 -5.92 -6.11 -14.78
N SER A 311 -6.92 -5.36 -15.22
CA SER A 311 -7.80 -5.78 -16.32
C SER A 311 -7.02 -5.97 -17.63
N ARG A 312 -6.13 -5.03 -17.97
CA ARG A 312 -5.23 -5.13 -19.13
C ARG A 312 -4.27 -6.31 -19.02
N MET A 313 -3.73 -6.58 -17.83
CA MET A 313 -2.87 -7.72 -17.56
C MET A 313 -3.63 -9.04 -17.75
N VAL A 314 -4.86 -9.16 -17.25
CA VAL A 314 -5.72 -10.34 -17.46
C VAL A 314 -6.05 -10.52 -18.94
N SER A 315 -6.32 -9.44 -19.68
CA SER A 315 -6.52 -9.50 -21.13
C SER A 315 -5.24 -9.91 -21.87
N LYS A 316 -4.07 -9.43 -21.44
CA LYS A 316 -2.78 -9.82 -22.02
C LYS A 316 -2.43 -11.27 -21.71
N GLU A 317 -2.71 -11.74 -20.49
CA GLU A 317 -2.56 -13.15 -20.12
C GLU A 317 -3.46 -14.04 -20.97
N ALA A 318 -4.72 -13.65 -21.21
CA ALA A 318 -5.61 -14.38 -22.12
C ALA A 318 -5.04 -14.44 -23.55
N SER A 319 -4.53 -13.32 -24.09
CA SER A 319 -3.89 -13.31 -25.42
C SER A 319 -2.60 -14.14 -25.46
N PHE A 320 -1.85 -14.21 -24.36
CA PHE A 320 -0.66 -15.04 -24.25
C PHE A 320 -1.01 -16.53 -24.23
N GLN A 321 -2.08 -16.92 -23.52
CA GLN A 321 -2.59 -18.29 -23.54
C GLN A 321 -3.09 -18.70 -24.93
N GLU A 322 -3.75 -17.79 -25.66
CA GLU A 322 -4.13 -18.02 -27.06
C GLU A 322 -2.92 -18.22 -27.98
N LEU A 323 -1.92 -17.33 -27.90
CA LEU A 323 -0.68 -17.46 -28.67
C LEU A 323 0.09 -18.74 -28.31
N LYS A 324 0.06 -19.16 -27.04
CA LYS A 324 0.66 -20.41 -26.58
C LYS A 324 -0.07 -21.61 -27.19
N ALA A 325 -1.40 -21.62 -27.19
CA ALA A 325 -2.19 -22.66 -27.82
C ALA A 325 -1.95 -22.71 -29.35
N GLU A 326 -1.80 -21.55 -30.00
CA GLU A 326 -1.44 -21.47 -31.41
C GLU A 326 -0.04 -22.03 -31.68
N ALA A 327 0.94 -21.69 -30.84
CA ALA A 327 2.30 -22.22 -30.93
C ALA A 327 2.35 -23.75 -30.71
N GLU A 328 1.53 -24.29 -29.79
CA GLU A 328 1.37 -25.73 -29.59
C GLU A 328 0.73 -26.40 -30.82
N SER A 329 -0.28 -25.77 -31.43
CA SER A 329 -0.87 -26.23 -32.70
C SER A 329 0.13 -26.21 -33.86
N TYR A 330 0.98 -25.18 -33.96
CA TYR A 330 2.08 -25.15 -34.94
C TYR A 330 3.09 -26.26 -34.71
N LYS A 331 3.47 -26.54 -33.45
CA LYS A 331 4.35 -27.67 -33.12
C LYS A 331 3.73 -29.00 -33.52
N GLU A 332 2.45 -29.19 -33.25
CA GLU A 332 1.73 -30.42 -33.63
C GLU A 332 1.64 -30.57 -35.15
N ASN A 333 1.31 -29.50 -35.87
CA ASN A 333 1.31 -29.47 -37.33
C ASN A 333 2.69 -29.78 -37.90
N ASN A 334 3.75 -29.19 -37.34
CA ASN A 334 5.12 -29.46 -37.76
C ASN A 334 5.51 -30.92 -37.50
N ALA A 335 5.12 -31.51 -36.37
CA ALA A 335 5.31 -32.93 -36.10
C ALA A 335 4.56 -33.82 -37.11
N ARG A 336 3.32 -33.46 -37.47
CA ARG A 336 2.57 -34.16 -38.52
C ARG A 336 3.23 -34.03 -39.89
N HIS A 337 3.78 -32.86 -40.24
CA HIS A 337 4.54 -32.66 -41.47
C HIS A 337 5.83 -33.48 -41.49
N MET A 338 6.58 -33.50 -40.38
CA MET A 338 7.79 -34.30 -40.23
C MET A 338 7.50 -35.80 -40.39
N SER A 339 6.40 -36.30 -39.81
CA SER A 339 5.96 -37.68 -39.97
C SER A 339 5.60 -38.02 -41.43
N ARG A 340 4.93 -37.11 -42.14
CA ARG A 340 4.64 -37.27 -43.58
C ARG A 340 5.91 -37.27 -44.42
N LEU A 341 6.85 -36.37 -44.12
CA LEU A 341 8.15 -36.32 -44.77
C LEU A 341 8.90 -37.64 -44.60
N LEU A 342 8.94 -38.18 -43.38
CA LEU A 342 9.57 -39.46 -43.09
C LEU A 342 8.91 -40.60 -43.89
N SER A 343 7.57 -40.66 -43.93
CA SER A 343 6.84 -41.65 -44.72
C SER A 343 7.11 -41.54 -46.22
N LEU A 344 7.20 -40.31 -46.75
CA LEU A 344 7.55 -40.08 -48.15
C LEU A 344 9.00 -40.46 -48.45
N GLN A 345 9.92 -40.20 -47.54
CA GLN A 345 11.32 -40.64 -47.66
C GLN A 345 11.42 -42.17 -47.66
N THR A 346 10.68 -42.87 -46.80
CA THR A 346 10.60 -44.34 -46.83
C THR A 346 10.06 -44.83 -48.17
N ARG A 347 8.99 -44.21 -48.68
CA ARG A 347 8.40 -44.56 -49.98
C ARG A 347 9.37 -44.34 -51.14
N ILE A 348 10.16 -43.26 -51.10
CA ILE A 348 11.19 -43.00 -52.11
C ILE A 348 12.28 -44.06 -52.04
N GLN A 349 12.75 -44.43 -50.84
CA GLN A 349 13.73 -45.51 -50.68
C GLN A 349 13.21 -46.87 -51.19
N GLU A 350 11.95 -47.19 -50.92
CA GLU A 350 11.30 -48.39 -51.46
C GLU A 350 11.29 -48.38 -52.99
N MET A 351 10.89 -47.26 -53.62
CA MET A 351 10.90 -47.15 -55.09
C MET A 351 12.32 -47.15 -55.69
N GLU A 352 13.30 -46.57 -55.01
CA GLU A 352 14.70 -46.62 -55.43
C GLU A 352 15.23 -48.06 -55.42
N GLU A 353 14.88 -48.85 -54.40
CA GLU A 353 15.27 -50.25 -54.33
C GLU A 353 14.55 -51.08 -55.40
N GLU A 354 13.25 -50.86 -55.64
CA GLU A 354 12.52 -51.46 -56.75
C GLU A 354 13.17 -51.13 -58.12
N ALA A 355 13.60 -49.88 -58.31
CA ALA A 355 14.29 -49.45 -59.54
C ALA A 355 15.67 -50.12 -59.70
N ARG A 356 16.41 -50.33 -58.60
CA ARG A 356 17.66 -51.10 -58.62
C ARG A 356 17.40 -52.55 -59.01
N VAL A 357 16.40 -53.20 -58.41
CA VAL A 357 16.00 -54.57 -58.75
C VAL A 357 15.62 -54.67 -60.23
N LEU A 358 14.81 -53.75 -60.75
CA LEU A 358 14.47 -53.67 -62.17
C LEU A 358 15.70 -53.50 -63.07
N THR A 359 16.66 -52.65 -62.66
CA THR A 359 17.90 -52.44 -63.42
C THR A 359 18.75 -53.70 -63.45
N THR A 360 18.87 -54.41 -62.32
CA THR A 360 19.58 -55.71 -62.28
C THR A 360 18.90 -56.77 -63.14
N SER A 361 17.56 -56.86 -63.09
CA SER A 361 16.79 -57.76 -63.94
C SER A 361 16.94 -57.42 -65.43
N LYS A 362 16.95 -56.14 -65.79
CA LYS A 362 17.15 -55.69 -67.17
C LYS A 362 18.54 -56.09 -67.66
N ASN A 363 19.59 -55.83 -66.87
CA ASN A 363 20.96 -56.19 -67.23
C ASN A 363 21.10 -57.71 -67.42
N GLN A 364 20.42 -58.52 -66.59
CA GLN A 364 20.42 -59.97 -66.72
C GLN A 364 19.67 -60.46 -67.97
N ALA A 365 18.55 -59.81 -68.32
CA ALA A 365 17.83 -60.08 -69.56
C ALA A 365 18.65 -59.69 -70.81
N GLU A 366 19.33 -58.54 -70.77
CA GLU A 366 20.24 -58.10 -71.86
C GLU A 366 21.42 -59.05 -72.05
N LEU A 367 22.02 -59.55 -70.96
CA LEU A 367 23.08 -60.55 -71.02
C LEU A 367 22.58 -61.86 -71.65
N THR A 368 21.38 -62.30 -71.26
CA THR A 368 20.73 -63.51 -71.83
C THR A 368 20.44 -63.32 -73.32
N ALA A 369 19.96 -62.14 -73.72
CA ALA A 369 19.71 -61.81 -75.12
C ALA A 369 21.01 -61.75 -75.96
N GLN A 370 22.11 -61.25 -75.38
CA GLN A 370 23.42 -61.28 -76.03
C GLN A 370 23.93 -62.70 -76.24
N VAL A 371 23.80 -63.57 -75.24
CA VAL A 371 24.17 -65.00 -75.37
C VAL A 371 23.35 -65.67 -76.47
N ALA A 372 22.03 -65.50 -76.46
CA ALA A 372 21.16 -66.07 -77.50
C ALA A 372 21.44 -65.50 -78.90
N SER A 373 21.84 -64.22 -78.99
CA SER A 373 22.23 -63.60 -80.27
C SER A 373 23.56 -64.15 -80.80
N LYS A 374 24.49 -64.44 -79.90
CA LYS A 374 25.77 -65.07 -80.24
C LYS A 374 25.57 -66.51 -80.72
N GLU A 375 24.76 -67.30 -80.02
CA GLU A 375 24.38 -68.64 -80.45
C GLU A 375 23.66 -68.62 -81.81
N ASN A 376 22.77 -67.65 -82.04
CA ASN A 376 22.13 -67.47 -83.36
C ASN A 376 23.14 -67.13 -84.47
N TRP A 377 24.17 -66.36 -84.14
CA TRP A 377 25.22 -66.01 -85.09
C TRP A 377 26.09 -67.24 -85.42
N GLU A 378 26.48 -68.02 -84.41
CA GLU A 378 27.22 -69.28 -84.57
C GLU A 378 26.42 -70.30 -85.41
N LEU A 379 25.12 -70.46 -85.13
CA LEU A 379 24.23 -71.31 -85.94
C LEU A 379 24.08 -70.82 -87.39
N LYS A 380 24.10 -69.50 -87.62
CA LYS A 380 24.07 -68.92 -88.98
C LYS A 380 25.37 -69.19 -89.75
N GLU A 381 26.52 -69.07 -89.09
CA GLU A 381 27.82 -69.45 -89.64
C GLU A 381 27.84 -70.94 -90.02
N GLU A 382 27.39 -71.82 -89.11
CA GLU A 382 27.28 -73.26 -89.40
C GLU A 382 26.33 -73.54 -90.57
N LEU A 383 25.16 -72.87 -90.63
CA LEU A 383 24.25 -72.96 -91.77
C LEU A 383 24.90 -72.49 -93.07
N HIS A 384 25.70 -71.42 -93.01
CA HIS A 384 26.40 -70.88 -94.17
C HIS A 384 27.48 -71.84 -94.66
N GLU A 385 28.21 -72.49 -93.75
CA GLU A 385 29.21 -73.51 -94.07
C GLU A 385 28.56 -74.78 -94.63
N LEU A 386 27.43 -75.22 -94.07
CA LEU A 386 26.66 -76.35 -94.57
C LEU A 386 26.07 -76.06 -95.96
N ASN A 387 25.61 -74.82 -96.19
CA ASN A 387 25.10 -74.37 -97.47
C ASN A 387 26.21 -74.23 -98.52
N ALA A 388 27.42 -73.81 -98.12
CA ALA A 388 28.60 -73.84 -98.98
C ALA A 388 28.99 -75.28 -99.36
N LYS A 389 28.93 -76.24 -98.42
CA LYS A 389 29.12 -77.67 -98.69
C LYS A 389 28.03 -78.23 -99.60
N LEU A 390 26.76 -77.85 -99.42
CA LEU A 390 25.64 -78.25 -100.27
C LEU A 390 25.80 -77.69 -101.70
N ASN A 391 26.16 -76.42 -101.84
CA ASN A 391 26.39 -75.79 -103.14
C ASN A 391 27.59 -76.41 -103.86
N LYS A 392 28.65 -76.79 -103.14
CA LYS A 392 29.77 -77.55 -103.70
C LYS A 392 29.32 -78.90 -104.25
N ASN A 393 28.54 -79.66 -103.48
CA ASN A 393 28.00 -80.96 -103.92
C ASN A 393 26.98 -80.81 -105.08
N LEU A 394 26.22 -79.71 -105.12
CA LEU A 394 25.27 -79.41 -106.21
C LEU A 394 26.00 -79.03 -107.50
N ASN A 395 27.15 -78.35 -107.40
CA ASN A 395 27.99 -77.98 -108.54
C ASN A 395 28.72 -79.21 -109.10
N GLU A 396 29.26 -80.08 -108.23
CA GLU A 396 29.86 -81.36 -108.62
C GLU A 396 28.84 -82.30 -109.31
N CYS A 397 27.56 -82.27 -108.88
CA CYS A 397 26.49 -83.04 -109.51
C CYS A 397 26.07 -82.47 -110.88
N LYS A 398 26.09 -81.15 -111.07
CA LYS A 398 25.79 -80.48 -112.35
C LYS A 398 26.95 -80.55 -113.36
N GLU A 399 28.19 -80.59 -112.90
CA GLU A 399 29.38 -80.83 -113.73
C GLU A 399 29.45 -82.28 -114.21
N SER A 400 29.03 -83.28 -113.40
CA SER A 400 29.03 -84.69 -113.82
C SER A 400 28.09 -85.00 -114.99
N THR A 401 26.97 -84.26 -115.14
CA THR A 401 25.95 -84.50 -116.18
C THR A 401 26.26 -83.79 -117.51
N THR A 402 27.18 -82.82 -117.51
CA THR A 402 27.62 -82.12 -118.74
C THR A 402 28.99 -82.59 -119.26
N GLN A 403 29.77 -83.33 -118.47
CA GLN A 403 31.03 -83.98 -118.87
C GLN A 403 30.83 -85.26 -119.71
N VAL A 404 29.72 -86.02 -119.51
CA VAL A 404 29.54 -87.36 -120.11
C VAL A 404 29.22 -87.34 -121.62
N SER A 405 28.64 -86.26 -122.16
CA SER A 405 28.32 -86.15 -123.59
C SER A 405 29.46 -85.60 -124.47
N LYS A 406 30.47 -84.97 -123.86
CA LYS A 406 31.65 -84.40 -124.57
C LYS A 406 32.88 -85.31 -124.58
N ILE A 407 32.98 -86.27 -123.65
CA ILE A 407 34.13 -87.18 -123.50
C ILE A 407 34.09 -88.37 -124.50
N ARG A 408 32.92 -88.76 -125.02
CA ARG A 408 32.79 -89.92 -125.92
C ARG A 408 33.26 -89.69 -127.37
N ARG A 409 33.40 -88.43 -127.83
CA ARG A 409 33.75 -88.09 -129.23
C ARG A 409 35.15 -87.50 -129.42
N LYS A 410 35.91 -87.33 -128.34
CA LYS A 410 37.26 -86.73 -128.37
C LYS A 410 38.38 -87.68 -127.91
N TYR A 411 38.06 -88.91 -127.54
CA TYR A 411 39.03 -89.88 -127.02
C TYR A 411 39.71 -90.75 -128.11
N GLU A 412 39.12 -90.83 -129.31
CA GLU A 412 39.71 -91.55 -130.46
C GLU A 412 40.64 -90.69 -131.34
N GLU A 413 40.59 -89.35 -131.24
CA GLU A 413 41.49 -88.43 -131.97
C GLU A 413 42.66 -87.91 -131.11
N LEU A 414 42.59 -88.01 -129.79
CA LEU A 414 43.62 -87.52 -128.85
C LEU A 414 44.75 -88.53 -128.60
N LEU A 415 44.52 -89.83 -128.83
CA LEU A 415 45.54 -90.89 -128.69
C LEU A 415 46.63 -90.83 -129.78
N THR A 416 46.35 -90.18 -130.90
CA THR A 416 47.32 -90.01 -132.00
C THR A 416 48.11 -88.70 -131.87
N GLN A 417 47.63 -87.71 -131.09
CA GLN A 417 48.23 -86.36 -131.00
C GLN A 417 49.15 -86.12 -129.78
N LEU A 418 49.11 -87.00 -128.77
CA LEU A 418 49.93 -86.87 -127.55
C LEU A 418 51.26 -87.64 -127.59
N SER A 419 51.59 -88.35 -128.68
CA SER A 419 52.92 -88.94 -128.88
C SER A 419 53.97 -87.96 -129.45
N GLY A 420 53.58 -86.73 -129.81
CA GLY A 420 54.43 -85.78 -130.54
C GLY A 420 54.85 -84.50 -129.79
N PHE A 421 54.30 -84.16 -128.63
CA PHE A 421 54.54 -82.82 -128.05
C PHE A 421 55.71 -82.69 -127.06
N LEU A 422 56.71 -83.57 -127.19
CA LEU A 422 58.09 -83.20 -126.89
C LEU A 422 59.09 -83.61 -128.00
N ASP A 423 58.70 -83.63 -129.29
CA ASP A 423 59.68 -83.46 -130.39
C ASP A 423 59.10 -83.02 -131.77
N THR A 424 58.99 -81.70 -131.99
CA THR A 424 58.89 -80.94 -133.29
C THR A 424 57.74 -81.27 -134.29
N ASP A 425 57.14 -80.33 -135.04
CA ASP A 425 57.79 -79.35 -135.92
C ASP A 425 57.00 -78.04 -136.07
N ILE A 426 57.81 -77.01 -136.28
CA ILE A 426 57.51 -75.61 -136.53
C ILE A 426 57.44 -75.47 -138.05
N ARG A 427 56.26 -75.19 -138.59
CA ARG A 427 56.04 -74.68 -139.96
C ARG A 427 54.52 -74.50 -140.05
N GLU A 428 53.91 -73.33 -139.83
CA GLU A 428 54.30 -72.00 -140.25
C GLU A 428 53.56 -70.93 -139.41
N LYS A 429 54.27 -69.82 -139.17
CA LYS A 429 53.80 -68.45 -138.83
C LYS A 429 53.87 -67.98 -137.36
N GLU A 430 55.00 -67.32 -137.12
CA GLU A 430 55.26 -66.02 -136.45
C GLU A 430 54.94 -65.84 -134.95
N LYS A 431 56.01 -66.04 -134.17
CA LYS A 431 56.29 -65.58 -132.79
C LYS A 431 55.50 -66.21 -131.61
N PRO A 432 55.79 -67.49 -131.28
CA PRO A 432 55.16 -68.21 -130.15
C PRO A 432 55.65 -67.78 -128.75
N GLN A 433 56.83 -67.15 -128.66
CA GLN A 433 57.44 -66.75 -127.38
C GLN A 433 56.88 -65.42 -126.83
N GLU A 434 56.40 -64.52 -127.69
CA GLU A 434 55.83 -63.22 -127.27
C GLU A 434 54.41 -63.36 -126.68
N HIS A 435 53.64 -64.37 -127.12
CA HIS A 435 52.28 -64.60 -126.64
C HIS A 435 52.24 -65.24 -125.22
N LEU A 436 53.21 -66.11 -124.92
CA LEU A 436 53.38 -66.73 -123.61
C LEU A 436 53.90 -65.73 -122.55
N MET A 437 54.78 -64.79 -122.91
CA MET A 437 55.25 -63.74 -121.99
C MET A 437 54.20 -62.66 -121.69
N SER A 438 53.33 -62.33 -122.65
CA SER A 438 52.28 -61.31 -122.48
C SER A 438 51.26 -61.69 -121.39
N LYS A 439 50.82 -62.96 -121.37
CA LYS A 439 49.81 -63.44 -120.42
C LYS A 439 50.31 -63.54 -118.98
N VAL A 440 51.60 -63.81 -118.79
CA VAL A 440 52.24 -63.88 -117.46
C VAL A 440 52.49 -62.47 -116.90
N SER A 441 52.83 -61.49 -117.74
CA SER A 441 53.03 -60.10 -117.31
C SER A 441 51.75 -59.38 -116.91
N GLU A 442 50.58 -59.80 -117.43
CA GLU A 442 49.27 -59.22 -117.12
C GLU A 442 48.84 -59.59 -115.68
N ILE A 443 49.01 -60.85 -115.30
CA ILE A 443 48.63 -61.38 -113.98
C ILE A 443 49.52 -60.84 -112.84
N CYS A 444 50.81 -60.59 -113.10
CA CYS A 444 51.70 -60.01 -112.10
C CYS A 444 51.41 -58.52 -111.81
N LYS A 445 50.86 -57.76 -112.76
CA LYS A 445 50.50 -56.35 -112.55
C LYS A 445 49.26 -56.18 -111.67
N GLU A 446 48.26 -57.04 -111.83
CA GLU A 446 47.04 -57.00 -111.01
C GLU A 446 47.28 -57.38 -109.54
N ASN A 447 48.26 -58.25 -109.26
CA ASN A 447 48.62 -58.60 -107.89
C ASN A 447 49.36 -57.47 -107.14
N LEU A 448 50.12 -56.62 -107.87
CA LEU A 448 50.80 -55.49 -107.25
C LEU A 448 49.80 -54.40 -106.83
N THR A 449 48.83 -54.10 -107.70
CA THR A 449 47.83 -53.03 -107.45
C THR A 449 46.89 -53.36 -106.30
N LEU A 450 46.48 -54.63 -106.14
CA LEU A 450 45.66 -55.05 -105.00
C LEU A 450 46.42 -54.98 -103.67
N LYS A 451 47.74 -55.22 -103.69
CA LYS A 451 48.57 -55.14 -102.49
C LYS A 451 48.77 -53.69 -102.03
N ASP A 452 48.91 -52.76 -102.97
CA ASP A 452 48.98 -51.32 -102.68
C ASP A 452 47.66 -50.76 -102.12
N GLN A 453 46.50 -51.26 -102.58
CA GLN A 453 45.19 -50.86 -102.05
C GLN A 453 44.97 -51.34 -100.60
N VAL A 454 45.41 -52.55 -100.26
CA VAL A 454 45.31 -53.07 -98.89
C VAL A 454 46.20 -52.26 -97.93
N ALA A 455 47.40 -51.86 -98.36
CA ALA A 455 48.28 -51.02 -97.55
C ALA A 455 47.66 -49.63 -97.29
N ALA A 456 47.05 -49.01 -98.29
CA ALA A 456 46.39 -47.71 -98.14
C ALA A 456 45.19 -47.75 -97.18
N LEU A 457 44.38 -48.82 -97.22
CA LEU A 457 43.25 -48.99 -96.30
C LEU A 457 43.72 -49.23 -94.86
N GLN A 458 44.81 -49.98 -94.67
CA GLN A 458 45.39 -50.21 -93.35
C GLN A 458 45.92 -48.91 -92.72
N GLU A 459 46.53 -48.03 -93.53
CA GLU A 459 46.99 -46.71 -93.08
C GLU A 459 45.80 -45.81 -92.68
N ALA A 460 44.72 -45.81 -93.46
CA ALA A 460 43.51 -45.03 -93.16
C ALA A 460 42.79 -45.49 -91.87
N ILE A 461 42.77 -46.79 -91.59
CA ILE A 461 42.22 -47.33 -90.33
C ILE A 461 43.08 -46.86 -89.15
N ASN A 462 44.41 -46.94 -89.27
CA ASN A 462 45.32 -46.52 -88.21
C ASN A 462 45.21 -45.02 -87.92
N THR A 463 45.04 -44.17 -88.94
CA THR A 463 44.81 -42.73 -88.74
C THR A 463 43.49 -42.47 -88.02
N HIS A 464 42.41 -43.16 -88.41
CA HIS A 464 41.10 -42.99 -87.77
C HIS A 464 41.09 -43.50 -86.31
N GLU A 465 41.81 -44.58 -85.99
CA GLU A 465 41.97 -45.05 -84.61
C GLU A 465 42.76 -44.06 -83.74
N MET A 466 43.79 -43.45 -84.30
CA MET A 466 44.59 -42.42 -83.62
C MET A 466 43.74 -41.16 -83.36
N GLU A 467 42.94 -40.73 -84.34
CA GLU A 467 41.99 -39.61 -84.19
C GLU A 467 40.90 -39.93 -83.16
N SER A 468 40.34 -41.14 -83.18
CA SER A 468 39.33 -41.58 -82.19
C SER A 468 39.90 -41.57 -80.76
N ARG A 469 41.14 -42.01 -80.57
CA ARG A 469 41.84 -41.94 -79.28
C ARG A 469 42.05 -40.49 -78.82
N ALA A 470 42.54 -39.62 -79.70
CA ALA A 470 42.72 -38.20 -79.38
C ALA A 470 41.39 -37.49 -79.03
N ASN A 471 40.31 -37.84 -79.72
CA ASN A 471 38.96 -37.34 -79.44
C ASN A 471 38.46 -37.82 -78.06
N ARG A 472 38.70 -39.08 -77.70
CA ARG A 472 38.33 -39.64 -76.39
C ARG A 472 39.07 -38.94 -75.24
N GLU A 473 40.37 -38.68 -75.41
CA GLU A 473 41.18 -37.94 -74.45
C GLU A 473 40.70 -36.49 -74.28
N THR A 474 40.32 -35.85 -75.38
CA THR A 474 39.76 -34.48 -75.36
C THR A 474 38.42 -34.45 -74.61
N ILE A 475 37.53 -35.41 -74.87
CA ILE A 475 36.26 -35.54 -74.14
C ILE A 475 36.50 -35.77 -72.65
N MET A 476 37.44 -36.64 -72.27
CA MET A 476 37.79 -36.87 -70.85
C MET A 476 38.31 -35.60 -70.17
N ARG A 477 39.14 -34.80 -70.86
CA ARG A 477 39.63 -33.53 -70.34
C ARG A 477 38.49 -32.53 -70.11
N LEU A 478 37.59 -32.38 -71.10
CA LEU A 478 36.41 -31.51 -71.00
C LEU A 478 35.47 -31.97 -69.88
N VAL A 479 35.22 -33.27 -69.71
CA VAL A 479 34.40 -33.81 -68.62
C VAL A 479 35.03 -33.51 -67.26
N SER A 480 36.36 -33.63 -67.13
CA SER A 480 37.08 -33.27 -65.92
C SER A 480 36.99 -31.76 -65.62
N GLU A 481 37.09 -30.91 -66.64
CA GLU A 481 36.93 -29.46 -66.50
C GLU A 481 35.50 -29.08 -66.10
N VAL A 482 34.48 -29.66 -66.75
CA VAL A 482 33.07 -29.46 -66.39
C VAL A 482 32.79 -29.93 -64.96
N THR A 483 33.34 -31.06 -64.54
CA THR A 483 33.18 -31.56 -63.17
C THR A 483 33.85 -30.62 -62.15
N LYS A 484 34.99 -30.04 -62.50
CA LYS A 484 35.69 -29.06 -61.65
C LYS A 484 34.88 -27.76 -61.53
N GLU A 485 34.31 -27.27 -62.63
CA GLU A 485 33.45 -26.08 -62.62
C GLU A 485 32.11 -26.34 -61.90
N GLN A 486 31.50 -27.52 -62.04
CA GLN A 486 30.32 -27.91 -61.27
C GLN A 486 30.59 -27.92 -59.76
N LYS A 487 31.76 -28.42 -59.33
CA LYS A 487 32.16 -28.39 -57.92
C LYS A 487 32.37 -26.96 -57.41
N LYS A 488 32.98 -26.07 -58.22
CA LYS A 488 33.10 -24.65 -57.87
C LYS A 488 31.74 -23.96 -57.78
N ALA A 489 30.85 -24.21 -58.73
CA ALA A 489 29.49 -23.67 -58.72
C ALA A 489 28.71 -24.13 -57.48
N ALA A 490 28.80 -25.41 -57.10
CA ALA A 490 28.22 -25.92 -55.87
C ALA A 490 28.80 -25.22 -54.62
N GLY A 491 30.12 -24.97 -54.60
CA GLY A 491 30.76 -24.17 -53.57
C GLY A 491 30.22 -22.74 -53.49
N TYR A 492 30.07 -22.06 -54.64
CA TYR A 492 29.47 -20.72 -54.68
C TYR A 492 28.03 -20.70 -54.17
N TYR A 493 27.20 -21.72 -54.47
CA TYR A 493 25.84 -21.80 -53.91
C TYR A 493 25.84 -21.95 -52.39
N GLN A 494 26.75 -22.76 -51.83
CA GLN A 494 26.87 -22.92 -50.37
C GLN A 494 27.34 -21.61 -49.71
N ASP A 495 28.30 -20.92 -50.30
CA ASP A 495 28.76 -19.61 -49.81
C ASP A 495 27.65 -18.57 -49.89
N MET A 496 26.85 -18.58 -50.95
CA MET A 496 25.71 -17.66 -51.12
C MET A 496 24.61 -17.93 -50.09
N GLU A 497 24.32 -19.21 -49.80
CA GLU A 497 23.37 -19.59 -48.75
C GLU A 497 23.86 -19.18 -47.36
N LYS A 498 25.16 -19.35 -47.09
CA LYS A 498 25.78 -18.90 -45.84
C LYS A 498 25.70 -17.38 -45.69
N LEU A 499 26.08 -16.62 -46.72
CA LEU A 499 25.96 -15.16 -46.73
C LEU A 499 24.51 -14.70 -46.55
N SER A 500 23.54 -15.41 -47.13
CA SER A 500 22.12 -15.11 -46.92
C SER A 500 21.71 -15.28 -45.45
N LYS A 501 22.14 -16.37 -44.79
CA LYS A 501 21.86 -16.61 -43.36
C LYS A 501 22.54 -15.58 -42.46
N ASP A 502 23.76 -15.20 -42.78
CA ASP A 502 24.51 -14.17 -42.06
C ASP A 502 23.83 -12.79 -42.23
N LEU A 503 23.32 -12.47 -43.42
CA LEU A 503 22.56 -11.25 -43.70
C LEU A 503 21.25 -11.21 -42.92
N ASP A 504 20.48 -12.31 -42.90
CA ASP A 504 19.23 -12.39 -42.13
C ASP A 504 19.50 -12.22 -40.63
N SER A 505 20.56 -12.83 -40.11
CA SER A 505 21.00 -12.69 -38.72
C SER A 505 21.39 -11.23 -38.41
N ALA A 506 22.11 -10.57 -39.32
CA ALA A 506 22.48 -9.16 -39.19
C ALA A 506 21.26 -8.22 -39.24
N ILE A 507 20.26 -8.51 -40.08
CA ILE A 507 19.00 -7.74 -40.15
C ILE A 507 18.23 -7.86 -38.83
N ILE A 508 18.16 -9.06 -38.25
CA ILE A 508 17.52 -9.27 -36.94
C ILE A 508 18.26 -8.49 -35.85
N GLY A 509 19.60 -8.58 -35.83
CA GLY A 509 20.44 -7.81 -34.89
C GLY A 509 20.23 -6.30 -35.03
N LYS A 510 20.20 -5.78 -36.27
CA LYS A 510 19.93 -4.36 -36.54
C LYS A 510 18.55 -3.93 -36.00
N ARG A 511 17.49 -4.71 -36.25
CA ARG A 511 16.15 -4.40 -35.73
C ARG A 511 16.11 -4.40 -34.20
N SER A 512 16.82 -5.31 -33.56
CA SER A 512 16.96 -5.34 -32.09
C SER A 512 17.59 -4.06 -31.57
N LEU A 513 18.72 -3.64 -32.16
CA LEU A 513 19.39 -2.41 -31.77
C LEU A 513 18.54 -1.16 -32.05
N GLU A 514 17.78 -1.13 -33.16
CA GLU A 514 16.85 -0.03 -33.45
C GLU A 514 15.69 0.07 -32.44
N MET A 515 15.23 -1.05 -31.88
CA MET A 515 14.25 -1.04 -30.80
C MET A 515 14.86 -0.55 -29.48
N GLU A 516 16.09 -0.97 -29.18
CA GLU A 516 16.82 -0.51 -28.01
C GLU A 516 17.12 0.99 -28.06
N ILE A 517 17.56 1.50 -29.21
CA ILE A 517 17.77 2.95 -29.44
C ILE A 517 16.47 3.71 -29.21
N ARG A 518 15.33 3.24 -29.72
CA ARG A 518 14.03 3.88 -29.47
C ARG A 518 13.66 3.89 -27.99
N SER A 519 13.84 2.76 -27.30
CA SER A 519 13.59 2.68 -25.86
C SER A 519 14.50 3.64 -25.07
N LEU A 520 15.77 3.76 -25.44
CA LEU A 520 16.70 4.71 -24.81
C LEU A 520 16.32 6.17 -25.10
N GLN A 521 15.84 6.47 -26.31
CA GLN A 521 15.33 7.80 -26.67
C GLN A 521 14.08 8.16 -25.85
N ASP A 522 13.14 7.23 -25.67
CA ASP A 522 11.95 7.44 -24.84
C ASP A 522 12.34 7.67 -23.37
N LYS A 523 13.27 6.87 -22.84
CA LYS A 523 13.81 7.07 -21.48
C LYS A 523 14.49 8.42 -21.33
N LEU A 524 15.28 8.84 -22.33
CA LEU A 524 15.94 10.15 -22.32
C LEU A 524 14.91 11.29 -22.32
N ALA A 525 13.85 11.18 -23.10
CA ALA A 525 12.78 12.18 -23.14
C ALA A 525 12.03 12.29 -21.80
N THR A 526 11.73 11.15 -21.17
CA THR A 526 11.14 11.11 -19.82
C THR A 526 12.07 11.75 -18.78
N ASN A 527 13.34 11.34 -18.74
CA ASN A 527 14.31 11.90 -17.81
C ASN A 527 14.51 13.42 -18.00
N GLN A 528 14.45 13.91 -19.24
CA GLN A 528 14.54 15.34 -19.53
C GLN A 528 13.33 16.09 -18.95
N LYS A 529 12.11 15.53 -19.08
CA LYS A 529 10.88 16.08 -18.51
C LYS A 529 10.93 16.10 -16.98
N ASP A 530 11.46 15.06 -16.36
CA ASP A 530 11.59 14.96 -14.91
C ASP A 530 12.63 15.96 -14.38
N LEU A 531 13.73 16.14 -15.10
CA LEU A 531 14.73 17.17 -14.80
C LEU A 531 14.14 18.58 -14.88
N ASP A 532 13.35 18.87 -15.90
CA ASP A 532 12.72 20.19 -16.06
C ASP A 532 11.61 20.43 -15.01
N THR A 533 10.99 19.37 -14.50
CA THR A 533 10.07 19.46 -13.37
C THR A 533 10.82 19.73 -12.07
N SER A 534 11.90 19.00 -11.81
CA SER A 534 12.78 19.20 -10.65
C SER A 534 13.39 20.61 -10.62
N LYS A 535 13.78 21.17 -11.78
CA LYS A 535 14.26 22.56 -11.89
C LYS A 535 13.20 23.58 -11.51
N ARG A 536 11.93 23.35 -11.89
CA ARG A 536 10.81 24.23 -11.53
C ARG A 536 10.52 24.16 -10.04
N GLU A 537 10.55 22.96 -9.45
CA GLU A 537 10.41 22.77 -8.01
C GLU A 537 11.53 23.47 -7.24
N LEU A 538 12.79 23.30 -7.66
CA LEU A 538 13.92 23.99 -7.05
C LEU A 538 13.78 25.52 -7.12
N HIS A 539 13.31 26.05 -8.24
CA HIS A 539 13.03 27.48 -8.37
C HIS A 539 11.95 27.94 -7.38
N ASN A 540 10.88 27.16 -7.22
CA ASN A 540 9.81 27.46 -6.26
C ASN A 540 10.31 27.42 -4.82
N VAL A 541 11.09 26.40 -4.45
CA VAL A 541 11.70 26.27 -3.12
C VAL A 541 12.62 27.45 -2.84
N LYS A 542 13.44 27.86 -3.83
CA LYS A 542 14.33 29.04 -3.69
C LYS A 542 13.55 30.33 -3.47
N LYS A 543 12.41 30.49 -4.15
CA LYS A 543 11.50 31.61 -3.95
C LYS A 543 10.91 31.60 -2.53
N SER A 544 10.37 30.47 -2.08
CA SER A 544 9.84 30.34 -0.72
C SER A 544 10.91 30.59 0.34
N PHE A 545 12.15 30.13 0.13
CA PHE A 545 13.26 30.41 1.02
C PHE A 545 13.55 31.91 1.11
N SER A 546 13.55 32.63 -0.01
CA SER A 546 13.76 34.09 -0.01
C SER A 546 12.63 34.85 0.69
N GLU A 547 11.39 34.38 0.58
CA GLU A 547 10.24 34.94 1.29
C GLU A 547 10.36 34.70 2.79
N LEU A 548 10.71 33.46 3.21
CA LEU A 548 10.92 33.11 4.61
C LEU A 548 12.07 33.90 5.25
N ASP A 549 13.19 34.07 4.54
CA ASP A 549 14.32 34.88 5.01
C ASP A 549 13.91 36.36 5.19
N GLY A 550 13.07 36.87 4.28
CA GLY A 550 12.45 38.19 4.42
C GLY A 550 11.59 38.31 5.67
N SER A 551 10.67 37.36 5.90
CA SER A 551 9.81 37.33 7.09
C SER A 551 10.61 37.19 8.39
N LEU A 552 11.66 36.34 8.40
CA LEU A 552 12.53 36.15 9.55
C LEU A 552 13.28 37.44 9.90
N LYS A 553 13.78 38.18 8.90
CA LYS A 553 14.42 39.48 9.12
C LYS A 553 13.45 40.49 9.74
N SER A 554 12.21 40.57 9.23
CA SER A 554 11.18 41.46 9.80
C SER A 554 10.84 41.09 11.25
N SER A 555 10.59 39.82 11.53
CA SER A 555 10.29 39.35 12.89
C SER A 555 11.45 39.60 13.86
N ARG A 556 12.70 39.45 13.39
CA ARG A 556 13.89 39.76 14.20
C ARG A 556 14.00 41.25 14.51
N GLU A 557 13.61 42.12 13.59
CA GLU A 557 13.58 43.56 13.81
C GLU A 557 12.47 43.96 14.79
N GLU A 558 11.29 43.37 14.68
CA GLU A 558 10.19 43.52 15.65
C GLU A 558 10.58 43.04 17.06
N ALA A 559 11.29 41.91 17.16
CA ALA A 559 11.79 41.43 18.45
C ALA A 559 12.82 42.41 19.06
N ARG A 560 13.68 43.03 18.24
CA ARG A 560 14.62 44.07 18.72
C ARG A 560 13.91 45.31 19.22
N THR A 561 12.86 45.78 18.52
CA THR A 561 12.11 46.96 18.95
C THR A 561 11.31 46.68 20.23
N ALA A 562 10.71 45.50 20.36
CA ALA A 562 10.04 45.06 21.58
C ALA A 562 11.02 44.95 22.76
N GLN A 563 12.20 44.35 22.54
CA GLN A 563 13.25 44.26 23.56
C GLN A 563 13.73 45.65 24.00
N SER A 564 13.92 46.58 23.06
CA SER A 564 14.31 47.96 23.37
C SER A 564 13.24 48.67 24.20
N SER A 565 11.97 48.45 23.88
CA SER A 565 10.83 48.98 24.64
C SER A 565 10.77 48.40 26.06
N LEU A 566 11.06 47.11 26.22
CA LEU A 566 11.12 46.46 27.53
C LEU A 566 12.24 47.03 28.41
N VAL A 567 13.42 47.29 27.83
CA VAL A 567 14.53 47.93 28.53
C VAL A 567 14.14 49.34 28.99
N ALA A 568 13.55 50.14 28.09
CA ALA A 568 13.08 51.49 28.43
C ALA A 568 12.01 51.48 29.54
N PHE A 569 11.10 50.50 29.51
CA PHE A 569 10.09 50.32 30.57
C PHE A 569 10.73 49.94 31.92
N LYS A 570 11.69 49.02 31.92
CA LYS A 570 12.45 48.63 33.13
C LYS A 570 13.24 49.82 33.69
N GLU A 571 13.81 50.66 32.84
CA GLU A 571 14.44 51.91 33.25
C GLU A 571 13.44 52.84 33.92
N GLN A 572 12.30 53.13 33.28
CA GLN A 572 11.26 54.00 33.86
C GLN A 572 10.79 53.55 35.25
N ILE A 573 10.53 52.25 35.43
CA ILE A 573 10.12 51.71 36.73
C ILE A 573 11.24 51.83 37.76
N ALA A 574 12.48 51.54 37.38
CA ALA A 574 13.61 51.68 38.29
C ALA A 574 13.81 53.14 38.73
N THR A 575 13.59 54.12 37.84
CA THR A 575 13.61 55.55 38.22
C THR A 575 12.49 55.90 39.18
N LEU A 576 11.26 55.43 38.94
CA LEU A 576 10.10 55.70 39.81
C LEU A 576 10.26 55.09 41.22
N LEU A 577 10.86 53.91 41.31
CA LEU A 577 11.10 53.22 42.59
C LEU A 577 12.34 53.74 43.34
N SER A 578 13.16 54.55 42.68
CA SER A 578 14.32 55.19 43.28
C SER A 578 13.89 56.48 44.00
N GLY A 579 13.83 56.44 45.33
CA GLY A 579 13.43 57.57 46.16
C GLY A 579 14.08 57.55 47.56
N GLY A 580 14.57 58.70 48.01
CA GLY A 580 15.18 58.92 49.32
C GLY A 580 16.66 58.52 49.38
N SER A 581 16.95 57.25 49.69
CA SER A 581 18.31 56.74 49.94
C SER A 581 18.68 55.45 49.18
N ALA A 582 17.76 54.88 48.39
CA ALA A 582 17.98 53.63 47.66
C ALA A 582 17.88 53.84 46.15
N LEU A 583 18.97 53.52 45.43
CA LEU A 583 19.06 53.54 43.97
C LEU A 583 18.70 52.15 43.43
N VAL A 584 17.63 52.05 42.62
CA VAL A 584 17.19 50.78 42.04
C VAL A 584 17.79 50.64 40.65
N LYS A 585 18.40 49.48 40.35
CA LYS A 585 18.91 49.19 39.01
C LYS A 585 17.75 48.82 38.06
N PRO A 586 17.84 49.10 36.74
CA PRO A 586 16.87 48.68 35.71
C PRO A 586 16.83 47.16 35.45
N SER A 587 16.88 46.34 36.49
CA SER A 587 16.75 44.89 36.39
C SER A 587 15.49 44.44 37.11
N GLU A 588 14.82 43.45 36.52
CA GLU A 588 13.56 42.91 37.03
C GLU A 588 13.69 42.40 38.46
N LYS A 589 14.81 41.72 38.77
CA LYS A 589 15.14 41.27 40.12
C LYS A 589 15.25 42.43 41.11
N ALA A 590 15.96 43.51 40.75
CA ALA A 590 16.14 44.66 41.64
C ALA A 590 14.82 45.45 41.83
N ILE A 591 14.00 45.53 40.79
CA ILE A 591 12.65 46.13 40.85
C ILE A 591 11.76 45.33 41.82
N LEU A 592 11.73 44.00 41.69
CA LEU A 592 10.92 43.12 42.55
C LEU A 592 11.39 43.16 44.02
N GLU A 593 12.70 43.09 44.25
CA GLU A 593 13.29 43.18 45.60
C GLU A 593 12.90 44.51 46.28
N ARG A 594 12.90 45.62 45.52
CA ARG A 594 12.50 46.93 46.07
C ARG A 594 11.01 47.00 46.40
N ILE A 595 10.14 46.45 45.55
CA ILE A 595 8.70 46.40 45.79
C ILE A 595 8.40 45.57 47.05
N GLN A 596 9.06 44.42 47.21
CA GLN A 596 8.94 43.58 48.40
C GLN A 596 9.40 44.33 49.66
N GLU A 597 10.53 45.05 49.60
CA GLU A 597 11.03 45.84 50.74
C GLU A 597 10.05 46.95 51.14
N ILE A 598 9.40 47.63 50.18
CA ILE A 598 8.37 48.63 50.44
C ILE A 598 7.15 47.99 51.11
N ASN A 599 6.67 46.85 50.60
CA ASN A 599 5.54 46.13 51.19
C ASN A 599 5.83 45.67 52.63
N CYS A 600 7.02 45.12 52.92
CA CYS A 600 7.38 44.74 54.28
C CYS A 600 7.42 45.95 55.23
N LYS A 601 7.85 47.13 54.75
CA LYS A 601 7.80 48.36 55.53
C LYS A 601 6.36 48.81 55.80
N GLU A 602 5.47 48.67 54.82
CA GLU A 602 4.04 48.98 54.97
C GLU A 602 3.38 48.07 56.02
N GLU A 603 3.57 46.74 55.92
CA GLU A 603 3.07 45.77 56.91
C GLU A 603 3.59 46.08 58.32
N SER A 604 4.87 46.46 58.46
CA SER A 604 5.43 46.81 59.77
C SER A 604 4.77 48.05 60.40
N LYS A 605 4.38 49.04 59.58
CA LYS A 605 3.65 50.22 60.03
C LYS A 605 2.21 49.85 60.41
N GLU A 606 1.57 49.00 59.63
CA GLU A 606 0.21 48.54 59.89
C GLU A 606 0.12 47.80 61.24
N ILE A 607 1.08 46.92 61.53
CA ILE A 607 1.22 46.27 62.85
C ILE A 607 1.40 47.32 63.96
N MET A 608 2.22 48.35 63.74
CA MET A 608 2.45 49.42 64.73
C MET A 608 1.19 50.27 64.95
N VAL A 609 0.42 50.55 63.91
CA VAL A 609 -0.87 51.25 63.98
C VAL A 609 -1.86 50.42 64.80
N SER A 610 -2.03 49.12 64.51
CA SER A 610 -2.91 48.24 65.29
C SER A 610 -2.51 48.16 66.78
N GLN A 611 -1.21 48.19 67.07
CA GLN A 611 -0.72 48.24 68.46
C GLN A 611 -1.10 49.56 69.16
N LEU A 612 -0.98 50.70 68.48
CA LEU A 612 -1.38 52.00 69.00
C LEU A 612 -2.89 52.10 69.19
N GLU A 613 -3.69 51.61 68.25
CA GLU A 613 -5.16 51.52 68.38
C GLU A 613 -5.57 50.69 69.61
N THR A 614 -4.90 49.56 69.84
CA THR A 614 -5.14 48.73 71.03
C THR A 614 -4.78 49.46 72.32
N GLN A 615 -3.70 50.25 72.33
CA GLN A 615 -3.33 51.08 73.50
C GLN A 615 -4.35 52.20 73.74
N ILE A 616 -4.82 52.87 72.69
CA ILE A 616 -5.84 53.92 72.77
C ILE A 616 -7.15 53.35 73.32
N ALA A 617 -7.57 52.15 72.89
CA ALA A 617 -8.76 51.49 73.41
C ALA A 617 -8.65 51.22 74.92
N LYS A 618 -7.52 50.68 75.39
CA LYS A 618 -7.27 50.42 76.82
C LYS A 618 -7.27 51.70 77.67
N LEU A 619 -6.67 52.78 77.16
CA LEU A 619 -6.65 54.07 77.86
C LEU A 619 -8.04 54.71 77.92
N THR A 620 -8.82 54.58 76.84
CA THR A 620 -10.21 55.04 76.78
C THR A 620 -11.08 54.31 77.81
N GLU A 621 -10.96 52.99 77.90
CA GLU A 621 -11.71 52.18 78.88
C GLU A 621 -11.32 52.52 80.34
N ALA A 622 -10.03 52.79 80.60
CA ALA A 622 -9.57 53.23 81.91
C ALA A 622 -10.13 54.62 82.28
N LEU A 623 -10.19 55.54 81.31
CA LEU A 623 -10.74 56.88 81.50
C LEU A 623 -12.26 56.85 81.74
N GLU A 624 -13.01 56.03 80.99
CA GLU A 624 -14.44 55.85 81.18
C GLU A 624 -14.75 55.30 82.58
N ASN A 625 -13.97 54.32 83.05
CA ASN A 625 -14.11 53.76 84.40
C ASN A 625 -13.80 54.81 85.48
N GLN A 626 -12.74 55.61 85.33
CA GLN A 626 -12.42 56.73 86.22
C GLN A 626 -13.56 57.76 86.26
N THR A 627 -14.07 58.14 85.09
CA THR A 627 -15.17 59.11 84.96
C THR A 627 -16.43 58.59 85.65
N ARG A 628 -16.78 57.32 85.46
CA ARG A 628 -17.91 56.66 86.14
C ARG A 628 -17.76 56.69 87.67
N LEU A 629 -16.59 56.29 88.18
CA LEU A 629 -16.31 56.33 89.62
C LEU A 629 -16.40 57.75 90.19
N HIS A 630 -15.93 58.75 89.45
CA HIS A 630 -16.00 60.14 89.86
C HIS A 630 -17.45 60.63 89.90
N GLN A 631 -18.27 60.25 88.92
CA GLN A 631 -19.69 60.57 88.88
C GLN A 631 -20.46 59.93 90.05
N GLU A 632 -20.18 58.67 90.36
CA GLU A 632 -20.76 57.98 91.53
C GLU A 632 -20.37 58.64 92.86
N ALA A 633 -19.11 59.09 92.99
CA ALA A 633 -18.65 59.81 94.18
C ALA A 633 -19.35 61.17 94.33
N LEU A 634 -19.54 61.89 93.23
CA LEU A 634 -20.22 63.17 93.19
C LEU A 634 -21.71 63.03 93.58
N GLU A 635 -22.35 61.96 93.15
CA GLU A 635 -23.73 61.65 93.53
C GLU A 635 -23.87 61.25 95.00
N ARG A 636 -22.88 60.55 95.58
CA ARG A 636 -22.82 60.32 97.04
C ARG A 636 -22.63 61.61 97.83
N SER A 637 -21.76 62.51 97.36
CA SER A 637 -21.55 63.82 97.98
C SER A 637 -22.85 64.63 98.01
N ARG A 638 -23.57 64.73 96.88
CA ARG A 638 -24.86 65.42 96.80
C ARG A 638 -25.92 64.82 97.72
N LYS A 639 -25.94 63.49 97.89
CA LYS A 639 -26.86 62.83 98.85
C LYS A 639 -26.51 63.17 100.30
N ALA A 640 -25.23 63.19 100.65
CA ALA A 640 -24.78 63.57 101.98
C ALA A 640 -25.07 65.05 102.29
N GLU A 641 -24.87 65.93 101.31
CA GLU A 641 -25.21 67.36 101.41
C GLU A 641 -26.70 67.57 101.66
N LYS A 642 -27.56 66.85 100.92
CA LYS A 642 -29.01 66.87 101.14
C LYS A 642 -29.44 66.32 102.52
N CYS A 643 -28.72 65.32 103.04
CA CYS A 643 -28.90 64.85 104.41
C CYS A 643 -28.46 65.90 105.45
N SER A 644 -27.38 66.64 105.18
CA SER A 644 -26.95 67.75 106.04
C SER A 644 -27.94 68.89 106.05
N GLU A 645 -28.50 69.28 104.89
CA GLU A 645 -29.57 70.29 104.80
C GLU A 645 -30.79 69.87 105.62
N THR A 646 -31.22 68.60 105.49
CA THR A 646 -32.35 68.09 106.30
C THR A 646 -32.05 68.05 107.80
N PHE A 647 -30.82 67.72 108.22
CA PHE A 647 -30.45 67.84 109.63
C PHE A 647 -30.37 69.30 110.10
N GLN A 648 -29.96 70.22 109.23
CA GLN A 648 -29.90 71.64 109.53
C GLN A 648 -31.31 72.25 109.65
N ASP A 649 -32.25 71.83 108.80
CA ASP A 649 -33.66 72.20 108.91
C ASP A 649 -34.30 71.61 110.19
N GLN A 650 -33.95 70.38 110.55
CA GLN A 650 -34.39 69.77 111.81
C GLN A 650 -33.81 70.48 113.04
N LEU A 651 -32.54 70.88 113.00
CA LEU A 651 -31.90 71.67 114.06
C LEU A 651 -32.58 73.04 114.19
N LYS A 652 -32.83 73.72 113.07
CA LYS A 652 -33.51 75.01 113.06
C LYS A 652 -34.94 74.91 113.60
N HIS A 653 -35.66 73.85 113.24
CA HIS A 653 -36.97 73.55 113.81
C HIS A 653 -36.91 73.30 115.32
N LEU A 654 -35.91 72.56 115.81
CA LEU A 654 -35.71 72.30 117.24
C LEU A 654 -35.28 73.57 118.01
N GLU A 655 -34.47 74.44 117.40
CA GLU A 655 -34.11 75.75 117.95
C GLU A 655 -35.31 76.69 118.00
N GLU A 656 -36.15 76.70 116.96
CA GLU A 656 -37.43 77.43 116.94
C GLU A 656 -38.42 76.88 117.98
N GLU A 657 -38.49 75.55 118.16
CA GLU A 657 -39.27 74.92 119.23
C GLU A 657 -38.75 75.30 120.61
N LEU A 658 -37.43 75.32 120.84
CA LEU A 658 -36.82 75.72 122.11
C LEU A 658 -37.08 77.20 122.43
N LEU A 659 -36.96 78.08 121.43
CA LEU A 659 -37.33 79.50 121.54
C LEU A 659 -38.83 79.66 121.81
N SER A 660 -39.68 78.82 121.19
CA SER A 660 -41.11 78.81 121.48
C SER A 660 -41.40 78.30 122.89
N VAL A 661 -40.62 77.36 123.42
CA VAL A 661 -40.77 76.82 124.79
C VAL A 661 -40.38 77.88 125.83
N ASP A 662 -39.31 78.65 125.59
CA ASP A 662 -38.93 79.76 126.47
C ASP A 662 -39.96 80.90 126.43
N LEU A 663 -40.48 81.26 125.24
CA LEU A 663 -41.57 82.23 125.08
C LEU A 663 -42.91 81.73 125.65
N MET A 664 -43.18 80.42 125.60
CA MET A 664 -44.36 79.78 126.18
C MET A 664 -44.24 79.62 127.70
N GLN A 665 -43.03 79.54 128.27
CA GLN A 665 -42.83 79.48 129.72
C GLN A 665 -43.05 80.85 130.38
N ASP A 666 -42.65 81.94 129.70
CA ASP A 666 -42.96 83.32 130.10
C ASP A 666 -44.41 83.72 129.74
N GLY A 667 -44.91 83.21 128.61
CA GLY A 667 -46.30 83.30 128.17
C GLY A 667 -47.27 82.64 129.14
N LEU A 668 -47.09 81.36 129.51
CA LEU A 668 -47.97 80.64 130.44
C LEU A 668 -48.01 81.25 131.84
N LYS A 669 -46.93 81.91 132.30
CA LYS A 669 -46.91 82.59 133.60
C LYS A 669 -47.79 83.85 133.60
N LEU A 670 -47.87 84.52 132.45
CA LEU A 670 -48.68 85.71 132.20
C LEU A 670 -50.13 85.36 131.78
N GLU A 671 -50.30 84.31 130.98
CA GLU A 671 -51.59 83.76 130.52
C GLU A 671 -52.32 83.06 131.67
N LYS A 672 -51.66 82.37 132.62
CA LYS A 672 -52.33 81.81 133.81
C LYS A 672 -52.98 82.89 134.67
N GLN A 673 -52.36 84.08 134.78
CA GLN A 673 -52.95 85.24 135.46
C GLN A 673 -54.05 85.93 134.63
N LYS A 674 -53.96 85.91 133.29
CA LYS A 674 -54.97 86.49 132.40
C LYS A 674 -56.15 85.55 132.12
N TYR A 675 -55.96 84.23 132.10
CA TYR A 675 -56.97 83.19 131.82
C TYR A 675 -57.89 82.96 133.03
N LEU A 676 -57.39 83.15 134.26
CA LEU A 676 -58.25 83.26 135.46
C LEU A 676 -59.19 84.48 135.37
N LYS A 677 -58.67 85.64 134.94
CA LYS A 677 -59.47 86.85 134.70
C LYS A 677 -60.35 86.77 133.44
N PHE A 678 -59.94 86.02 132.42
CA PHE A 678 -60.67 85.87 131.16
C PHE A 678 -61.75 84.81 131.25
N LEU A 679 -61.60 83.73 132.04
CA LEU A 679 -62.70 82.81 132.33
C LEU A 679 -63.81 83.51 133.13
N GLU A 680 -63.46 84.42 134.06
CA GLU A 680 -64.45 85.30 134.71
C GLU A 680 -65.15 86.22 133.69
N GLN A 681 -64.43 86.77 132.70
CA GLN A 681 -64.98 87.69 131.69
C GLN A 681 -65.67 87.02 130.48
N LEU A 682 -65.30 85.78 130.13
CA LEU A 682 -65.89 85.00 129.03
C LEU A 682 -67.16 84.30 129.49
N ASN A 683 -67.26 83.93 130.76
CA ASN A 683 -68.51 83.50 131.39
C ASN A 683 -69.55 84.65 131.38
N GLU A 684 -69.08 85.87 131.66
CA GLU A 684 -69.85 87.12 131.54
C GLU A 684 -70.28 87.44 130.09
N LYS A 685 -69.40 87.24 129.09
CA LYS A 685 -69.68 87.56 127.68
C LYS A 685 -70.44 86.48 126.91
N MET A 686 -70.34 85.22 127.32
CA MET A 686 -71.15 84.11 126.79
C MET A 686 -72.51 83.97 127.51
N LYS A 687 -72.84 84.90 128.43
CA LYS A 687 -74.14 85.03 129.15
C LYS A 687 -74.60 83.73 129.82
N LEU A 688 -73.72 83.11 130.61
CA LEU A 688 -73.98 81.84 131.31
C LEU A 688 -73.85 81.97 132.83
N ASP A 689 -74.24 83.12 133.41
CA ASP A 689 -73.89 83.50 134.80
C ASP A 689 -74.83 83.01 135.91
N SER A 690 -75.94 82.32 135.64
CA SER A 690 -76.87 81.87 136.71
C SER A 690 -76.85 80.36 137.02
N LEU A 691 -75.90 79.60 136.47
CA LEU A 691 -75.75 78.15 136.72
C LEU A 691 -74.37 77.75 137.27
N VAL A 692 -73.49 78.72 137.55
CA VAL A 692 -72.05 78.50 137.82
C VAL A 692 -71.71 78.30 139.30
N VAL A 693 -72.69 78.20 140.20
CA VAL A 693 -72.41 77.90 141.62
C VAL A 693 -72.56 76.40 141.96
N GLU A 694 -73.24 75.60 141.12
CA GLU A 694 -73.54 74.19 141.47
C GLU A 694 -73.08 73.13 140.48
N VAL A 695 -72.45 73.50 139.34
CA VAL A 695 -71.91 72.51 138.38
C VAL A 695 -70.43 72.77 138.14
N GLY A 696 -69.59 71.82 138.57
CA GLY A 696 -68.13 71.91 138.55
C GLY A 696 -67.50 71.97 137.15
N PHE A 697 -66.21 72.32 137.17
CA PHE A 697 -65.31 72.69 136.06
C PHE A 697 -65.40 71.85 134.77
N ASP A 698 -65.79 70.58 134.85
CA ASP A 698 -65.70 69.62 133.75
C ASP A 698 -66.81 69.74 132.68
N MET A 699 -67.95 70.39 132.96
CA MET A 699 -69.07 70.46 132.00
C MET A 699 -69.11 71.75 131.15
N ASN A 700 -68.25 72.73 131.42
CA ASN A 700 -68.14 73.98 130.65
C ASN A 700 -67.35 73.82 129.33
N ALA A 701 -66.42 72.85 129.27
CA ALA A 701 -65.59 72.63 128.08
C ALA A 701 -66.35 71.92 126.94
N ALA A 702 -67.32 71.07 127.25
CA ALA A 702 -68.06 70.27 126.28
C ALA A 702 -68.97 71.11 125.36
N ALA A 703 -69.50 72.25 125.84
CA ALA A 703 -70.33 73.15 125.05
C ALA A 703 -69.53 73.96 124.01
N ILE A 704 -68.22 74.17 124.25
CA ILE A 704 -67.33 74.94 123.37
C ILE A 704 -66.78 74.05 122.24
N LEU A 705 -66.60 72.75 122.49
CA LEU A 705 -66.06 71.77 121.54
C LEU A 705 -66.94 71.53 120.29
N ALA A 706 -68.27 71.63 120.40
CA ALA A 706 -69.17 71.43 119.26
C ALA A 706 -69.03 72.46 118.13
N ARG A 707 -68.35 73.59 118.36
CA ARG A 707 -68.15 74.65 117.35
C ARG A 707 -66.89 74.45 116.50
N ILE A 708 -65.95 73.64 116.95
CA ILE A 708 -64.62 73.48 116.34
C ILE A 708 -64.63 72.41 115.23
N GLU A 709 -65.53 71.41 115.29
CA GLU A 709 -65.62 70.31 114.32
C GLU A 709 -66.07 70.73 112.89
N GLN A 710 -66.53 71.98 112.69
CA GLN A 710 -67.04 72.43 111.39
C GLN A 710 -65.94 72.85 110.39
N LEU A 711 -64.70 73.09 110.85
CA LEU A 711 -63.63 73.70 110.04
C LEU A 711 -62.63 72.69 109.40
N VAL A 712 -62.62 71.43 109.83
CA VAL A 712 -61.62 70.41 109.42
C VAL A 712 -61.93 69.75 108.05
N LYS A 713 -63.09 70.03 107.44
CA LYS A 713 -63.64 69.23 106.32
C LYS A 713 -63.24 69.64 104.89
N LEU A 714 -62.44 70.69 104.67
CA LEU A 714 -62.23 71.28 103.32
C LEU A 714 -60.86 71.04 102.65
N GLU A 715 -59.84 70.55 103.37
CA GLU A 715 -58.46 70.43 102.82
C GLU A 715 -58.05 69.03 102.33
N GLY A 716 -58.89 68.00 102.55
CA GLY A 716 -58.55 66.60 102.24
C GLY A 716 -58.60 66.19 100.76
N ASP A 717 -59.31 66.92 99.90
CA ASP A 717 -59.73 66.40 98.59
C ASP A 717 -58.73 66.62 97.42
N ALA A 718 -57.66 67.41 97.60
CA ALA A 718 -56.79 67.80 96.47
C ALA A 718 -55.59 66.86 96.18
N VAL A 719 -55.25 65.91 97.07
CA VAL A 719 -53.94 65.21 97.02
C VAL A 719 -53.99 63.80 96.39
N ILE A 720 -55.18 63.22 96.20
CA ILE A 720 -55.33 61.81 95.81
C ILE A 720 -55.18 61.58 94.28
N GLU A 721 -55.40 62.58 93.43
CA GLU A 721 -55.54 62.38 91.97
C GLU A 721 -54.21 62.22 91.20
N ASN A 722 -53.09 62.76 91.71
CA ASN A 722 -51.80 62.79 90.97
C ASN A 722 -50.94 61.51 91.09
N LYS A 723 -51.26 60.59 92.00
CA LYS A 723 -50.39 59.42 92.32
C LYS A 723 -50.64 58.19 91.43
N THR A 724 -51.80 58.09 90.79
CA THR A 724 -52.27 56.88 90.10
C THR A 724 -51.88 56.82 88.60
N MET A 725 -51.59 57.95 87.96
CA MET A 725 -51.37 58.01 86.49
C MET A 725 -49.94 57.59 86.06
N ALA A 726 -48.94 57.75 86.93
CA ALA A 726 -47.54 57.46 86.60
C ALA A 726 -47.17 55.95 86.61
N TYR A 727 -47.92 55.12 87.32
CA TYR A 727 -47.60 53.70 87.50
C TYR A 727 -48.08 52.81 86.34
N SER A 728 -49.09 53.23 85.57
CA SER A 728 -49.70 52.46 84.48
C SER A 728 -48.92 52.53 83.16
N LEU A 729 -48.22 53.64 82.89
CA LEU A 729 -47.45 53.85 81.65
C LEU A 729 -46.14 53.03 81.61
N ARG A 730 -45.50 52.80 82.76
CA ARG A 730 -44.23 52.07 82.85
C ARG A 730 -44.36 50.56 82.55
N ARG A 731 -45.54 49.99 82.77
CA ARG A 731 -45.80 48.55 82.57
C ARG A 731 -46.08 48.18 81.10
N LYS A 732 -46.59 49.12 80.28
CA LYS A 732 -46.89 48.91 78.85
C LYS A 732 -45.64 48.94 77.95
N LEU A 733 -44.61 49.72 78.31
CA LEU A 733 -43.39 49.84 77.51
C LEU A 733 -42.55 48.55 77.47
N LYS A 734 -42.52 47.79 78.58
CA LYS A 734 -41.73 46.56 78.70
C LYS A 734 -42.33 45.39 77.88
N SER A 735 -43.65 45.29 77.83
CA SER A 735 -44.36 44.23 77.09
C SER A 735 -44.30 44.39 75.56
N GLN A 736 -44.09 45.60 75.03
CA GLN A 736 -44.00 45.80 73.58
C GLN A 736 -42.61 45.52 73.00
N LYS A 737 -41.55 45.60 73.81
CA LYS A 737 -40.17 45.36 73.37
C LYS A 737 -39.89 43.88 73.09
N GLU A 738 -40.35 42.98 73.97
CA GLU A 738 -40.17 41.53 73.82
C GLU A 738 -40.96 40.93 72.64
N LYS A 739 -42.03 41.60 72.19
CA LYS A 739 -42.85 41.18 71.04
C LYS A 739 -42.23 41.55 69.68
N LEU A 740 -41.36 42.55 69.64
CA LEU A 740 -40.69 43.01 68.42
C LEU A 740 -39.54 42.08 68.03
N GLU A 741 -38.71 41.69 69.02
CA GLU A 741 -37.55 40.81 68.81
C GLU A 741 -37.94 39.40 68.32
N SER A 742 -39.09 38.87 68.77
CA SER A 742 -39.60 37.57 68.30
C SER A 742 -40.13 37.60 66.86
N ASN A 743 -40.67 38.72 66.40
CA ASN A 743 -41.20 38.84 65.03
C ASN A 743 -40.08 39.02 63.99
N GLU A 744 -38.97 39.64 64.39
CA GLU A 744 -37.81 39.85 63.52
C GLU A 744 -37.08 38.54 63.18
N LEU A 745 -37.00 37.61 64.14
CA LEU A 745 -36.46 36.26 63.90
C LEU A 745 -37.31 35.45 62.91
N HIS A 746 -38.64 35.58 62.99
CA HIS A 746 -39.57 34.89 62.09
C HIS A 746 -39.51 35.44 60.65
N MET A 747 -39.33 36.75 60.49
CA MET A 747 -39.17 37.40 59.18
C MET A 747 -37.90 36.97 58.45
N ASN A 748 -36.80 36.70 59.16
CA ASN A 748 -35.56 36.23 58.55
C ASN A 748 -35.67 34.79 58.01
N LEU A 749 -36.34 33.89 58.73
CA LEU A 749 -36.61 32.52 58.27
C LEU A 749 -37.51 32.47 57.03
N LEU A 750 -38.51 33.36 56.95
CA LEU A 750 -39.38 33.46 55.78
C LEU A 750 -38.64 33.99 54.54
N ARG A 751 -37.71 34.94 54.70
CA ARG A 751 -36.88 35.46 53.60
C ARG A 751 -35.95 34.38 53.01
N GLN A 752 -35.33 33.55 53.85
CA GLN A 752 -34.53 32.41 53.37
C GLN A 752 -35.36 31.37 52.61
N LYS A 753 -36.59 31.10 53.06
CA LYS A 753 -37.49 30.15 52.37
C LYS A 753 -37.95 30.67 51.00
N ILE A 754 -38.19 31.98 50.87
CA ILE A 754 -38.57 32.61 49.61
C ILE A 754 -37.42 32.56 48.61
N ALA A 755 -36.19 32.89 49.03
CA ALA A 755 -35.01 32.83 48.16
C ALA A 755 -34.78 31.42 47.58
N HIS A 756 -34.94 30.38 48.41
CA HIS A 756 -34.77 28.99 47.95
C HIS A 756 -35.86 28.56 46.95
N LEU A 757 -37.11 29.00 47.16
CA LEU A 757 -38.22 28.71 46.25
C LEU A 757 -38.11 29.46 44.91
N GLU A 758 -37.49 30.65 44.89
CA GLU A 758 -37.22 31.40 43.66
C GLU A 758 -36.10 30.73 42.82
N GLU A 759 -35.08 30.18 43.48
CA GLU A 759 -34.00 29.42 42.84
C GLU A 759 -34.53 28.14 42.17
N GLU A 760 -35.36 27.36 42.87
CA GLU A 760 -36.00 26.16 42.30
C GLU A 760 -36.90 26.49 41.10
N LYS A 761 -37.59 27.64 41.14
CA LYS A 761 -38.43 28.09 40.02
C LYS A 761 -37.59 28.47 38.80
N GLN A 762 -36.46 29.14 38.97
CA GLN A 762 -35.57 29.48 37.85
C GLN A 762 -34.98 28.23 37.18
N VAL A 763 -34.54 27.23 37.96
CA VAL A 763 -34.01 25.96 37.45
C VAL A 763 -35.08 25.19 36.65
N ARG A 764 -36.32 25.13 37.14
CA ARG A 764 -37.42 24.48 36.41
C ARG A 764 -37.77 25.19 35.09
N THR A 765 -37.57 26.50 35.02
CA THR A 765 -37.87 27.27 33.80
C THR A 765 -36.78 27.06 32.74
N ALA A 766 -35.50 26.97 33.14
CA ALA A 766 -34.39 26.65 32.25
C ALA A 766 -34.52 25.24 31.63
N LEU A 767 -34.88 24.24 32.44
CA LEU A 767 -35.10 22.86 31.97
C LEU A 767 -36.26 22.74 30.96
N ALA A 768 -37.26 23.60 31.04
CA ALA A 768 -38.37 23.63 30.08
C ALA A 768 -37.90 24.16 28.70
N VAL A 769 -37.02 25.17 28.68
CA VAL A 769 -36.47 25.75 27.46
C VAL A 769 -35.54 24.76 26.74
N GLU A 770 -34.64 24.10 27.48
CA GLU A 770 -33.74 23.07 26.91
C GLU A 770 -34.54 21.90 26.30
N ARG A 771 -35.65 21.51 26.94
CA ARG A 771 -36.54 20.47 26.41
C ARG A 771 -37.20 20.87 25.08
N ASP A 772 -37.62 22.12 24.95
CA ASP A 772 -38.25 22.62 23.73
C ASP A 772 -37.23 22.77 22.59
N GLU A 773 -35.99 23.16 22.89
CA GLU A 773 -34.89 23.19 21.93
C GLU A 773 -34.49 21.79 21.45
N ALA A 774 -34.39 20.82 22.37
CA ALA A 774 -34.13 19.42 22.05
C ALA A 774 -35.25 18.84 21.14
N ASN A 775 -36.51 19.14 21.44
CA ASN A 775 -37.65 18.74 20.61
C ASN A 775 -37.60 19.35 19.20
N LEU A 776 -37.14 20.60 19.06
CA LEU A 776 -36.96 21.24 17.75
C LEU A 776 -35.84 20.58 16.95
N ALA A 777 -34.73 20.20 17.60
CA ALA A 777 -33.62 19.48 16.99
C ALA A 777 -34.06 18.10 16.47
N VAL A 778 -34.83 17.36 17.28
CA VAL A 778 -35.38 16.05 16.89
C VAL A 778 -36.27 16.15 15.65
N ARG A 779 -37.09 17.21 15.53
CA ARG A 779 -37.93 17.44 14.33
C ARG A 779 -37.10 17.77 13.09
N LYS A 780 -36.00 18.51 13.22
CA LYS A 780 -35.08 18.79 12.10
C LYS A 780 -34.38 17.53 11.62
N LEU A 781 -33.92 16.69 12.55
CA LEU A 781 -33.29 15.40 12.25
C LEU A 781 -34.27 14.44 11.56
N HIS A 782 -35.52 14.37 12.00
CA HIS A 782 -36.55 13.57 11.32
C HIS A 782 -36.77 14.01 9.86
N LYS A 783 -36.84 15.32 9.59
CA LYS A 783 -36.94 15.83 8.20
C LYS A 783 -35.71 15.51 7.36
N MET A 784 -34.53 15.46 7.96
CA MET A 784 -33.30 15.07 7.26
C MET A 784 -33.31 13.58 6.92
N ILE A 785 -33.75 12.74 7.86
CA ILE A 785 -33.93 11.30 7.64
C ILE A 785 -34.92 11.04 6.49
N GLU A 786 -36.06 11.74 6.44
CA GLU A 786 -37.01 11.60 5.32
C GLU A 786 -36.39 11.97 3.95
N ARG A 787 -35.53 13.01 3.90
CA ARG A 787 -34.84 13.40 2.67
C ARG A 787 -33.81 12.36 2.23
N LEU A 788 -33.02 11.86 3.17
CA LEU A 788 -32.02 10.82 2.90
C LEU A 788 -32.69 9.51 2.47
N GLN A 789 -33.82 9.15 3.08
CA GLN A 789 -34.60 7.99 2.69
C GLN A 789 -35.10 8.10 1.24
N LYS A 790 -35.63 9.26 0.84
CA LYS A 790 -36.03 9.50 -0.56
C LYS A 790 -34.87 9.40 -1.55
N GLN A 791 -33.69 9.89 -1.19
CA GLN A 791 -32.50 9.76 -2.05
C GLN A 791 -32.05 8.31 -2.17
N LEU A 792 -32.11 7.54 -1.09
CA LEU A 792 -31.79 6.12 -1.08
C LEU A 792 -32.75 5.33 -1.98
N ASP A 793 -34.04 5.62 -1.92
CA ASP A 793 -35.05 4.95 -2.75
C ASP A 793 -34.83 5.26 -4.24
N LEU A 794 -34.50 6.51 -4.59
CA LEU A 794 -34.17 6.90 -5.96
C LEU A 794 -32.90 6.20 -6.48
N ALA A 795 -31.90 6.01 -5.61
CA ALA A 795 -30.69 5.28 -5.94
C ALA A 795 -30.94 3.79 -6.16
N ARG A 796 -31.84 3.19 -5.35
CA ARG A 796 -32.27 1.79 -5.52
C ARG A 796 -32.99 1.59 -6.85
N GLU A 797 -33.88 2.51 -7.23
CA GLU A 797 -34.60 2.48 -8.52
C GLU A 797 -33.63 2.52 -9.72
N LYS A 798 -32.62 3.39 -9.67
CA LYS A 798 -31.57 3.44 -10.71
C LYS A 798 -30.75 2.14 -10.77
N ASN A 799 -30.46 1.54 -9.63
CA ASN A 799 -29.71 0.29 -9.58
C ASN A 799 -30.53 -0.87 -10.17
N THR A 800 -31.84 -0.91 -9.94
CA THR A 800 -32.74 -1.88 -10.58
C THR A 800 -32.81 -1.69 -12.10
N ASP A 801 -32.85 -0.45 -12.59
CA ASP A 801 -32.85 -0.17 -14.04
C ASP A 801 -31.53 -0.58 -14.72
N LEU A 802 -30.39 -0.32 -14.06
CA LEU A 802 -29.09 -0.77 -14.55
C LEU A 802 -28.97 -2.30 -14.59
N LYS A 803 -29.54 -3.00 -13.60
CA LYS A 803 -29.60 -4.48 -13.61
C LYS A 803 -30.44 -5.03 -14.76
N ALA A 804 -31.57 -4.39 -15.08
CA ALA A 804 -32.39 -4.77 -16.23
C ALA A 804 -31.61 -4.61 -17.55
N LYS A 805 -30.92 -3.48 -17.74
CA LYS A 805 -30.07 -3.23 -18.92
C LYS A 805 -28.91 -4.22 -19.04
N LEU A 806 -28.32 -4.63 -17.92
CA LEU A 806 -27.27 -5.64 -17.90
C LEU A 806 -27.82 -7.01 -18.34
N SER A 807 -29.04 -7.36 -17.92
CA SER A 807 -29.73 -8.58 -18.34
C SER A 807 -29.98 -8.58 -19.85
N GLU A 808 -30.50 -7.50 -20.42
CA GLU A 808 -30.70 -7.36 -21.87
C GLU A 808 -29.38 -7.48 -22.65
N THR A 809 -28.30 -6.88 -22.13
CA THR A 809 -26.97 -7.00 -22.72
C THR A 809 -26.46 -8.44 -22.70
N SER A 810 -26.73 -9.18 -21.62
CA SER A 810 -26.36 -10.58 -21.51
C SER A 810 -27.14 -11.47 -22.50
N GLU A 811 -28.42 -11.21 -22.74
CA GLU A 811 -29.22 -11.91 -23.74
C GLU A 811 -28.73 -11.63 -25.17
N LEU A 812 -28.37 -10.38 -25.48
CA LEU A 812 -27.78 -10.03 -26.77
C LEU A 812 -26.46 -10.77 -27.00
N LYS A 813 -25.62 -10.87 -25.96
CA LYS A 813 -24.35 -11.61 -26.03
C LYS A 813 -24.57 -13.11 -26.29
N ILE A 814 -25.58 -13.71 -25.67
CA ILE A 814 -25.96 -15.10 -25.92
C ILE A 814 -26.40 -15.29 -27.38
N LYS A 815 -27.26 -14.40 -27.90
CA LYS A 815 -27.67 -14.44 -29.32
C LYS A 815 -26.49 -14.31 -30.28
N THR A 816 -25.52 -13.44 -30.00
CA THR A 816 -24.30 -13.31 -30.82
C THR A 816 -23.47 -14.59 -30.80
N LEU A 817 -23.35 -15.26 -29.65
CA LEU A 817 -22.65 -16.54 -29.55
C LEU A 817 -23.36 -17.65 -30.34
N GLU A 818 -24.68 -17.71 -30.31
CA GLU A 818 -25.46 -18.65 -31.13
C GLU A 818 -25.32 -18.37 -32.63
N GLN A 819 -25.31 -17.09 -33.04
CA GLN A 819 -25.03 -16.71 -34.42
C GLN A 819 -23.63 -17.11 -34.87
N ASN A 820 -22.62 -16.92 -34.02
CA ASN A 820 -21.25 -17.36 -34.34
C ASN A 820 -21.16 -18.88 -34.50
N ARG A 821 -21.88 -19.64 -33.66
CA ARG A 821 -21.94 -21.10 -33.77
C ARG A 821 -22.58 -21.56 -35.08
N THR A 822 -23.66 -20.90 -35.51
CA THR A 822 -24.30 -21.21 -36.80
C THR A 822 -23.41 -20.84 -37.99
N ILE A 823 -22.68 -19.73 -37.93
CA ILE A 823 -21.65 -19.37 -38.93
C ILE A 823 -20.56 -20.44 -39.01
N GLU A 824 -20.10 -20.95 -37.86
CA GLU A 824 -19.07 -21.98 -37.82
C GLU A 824 -19.54 -23.32 -38.41
N GLU A 825 -20.80 -23.69 -38.16
CA GLU A 825 -21.44 -24.86 -38.77
C GLU A 825 -21.61 -24.70 -40.29
N LEU A 826 -22.00 -23.51 -40.76
CA LEU A 826 -22.06 -23.17 -42.18
C LEU A 826 -20.67 -23.18 -42.84
N SER A 827 -19.64 -22.71 -42.15
CA SER A 827 -18.25 -22.77 -42.64
C SER A 827 -17.76 -24.23 -42.75
N LYS A 828 -18.09 -25.09 -41.78
CA LYS A 828 -17.80 -26.53 -41.85
C LYS A 828 -18.55 -27.21 -43.00
N SER A 829 -19.80 -26.83 -43.27
CA SER A 829 -20.57 -27.38 -44.38
C SER A 829 -20.03 -26.90 -45.74
N GLN A 830 -19.62 -25.64 -45.85
CA GLN A 830 -18.93 -25.09 -47.01
C GLN A 830 -17.61 -25.85 -47.28
N GLY A 831 -16.79 -26.09 -46.26
CA GLY A 831 -15.56 -26.87 -46.39
C GLY A 831 -15.77 -28.34 -46.73
N LYS A 832 -16.95 -28.92 -46.45
CA LYS A 832 -17.34 -30.25 -46.96
C LYS A 832 -17.74 -30.18 -48.44
N LEU A 833 -18.48 -29.14 -48.83
CA LEU A 833 -18.85 -28.90 -50.22
C LEU A 833 -17.62 -28.71 -51.12
N GLU A 834 -16.64 -27.92 -50.68
CA GLU A 834 -15.40 -27.68 -51.45
C GLU A 834 -14.62 -28.99 -51.65
N ARG A 835 -14.54 -29.86 -50.64
CA ARG A 835 -13.92 -31.19 -50.75
C ARG A 835 -14.69 -32.13 -51.69
N MET A 836 -16.02 -32.04 -51.72
CA MET A 836 -16.83 -32.77 -52.69
C MET A 836 -16.60 -32.26 -54.12
N LYS A 837 -16.50 -30.94 -54.29
CA LYS A 837 -16.18 -30.30 -55.57
C LYS A 837 -14.79 -30.73 -56.08
N GLU A 838 -13.76 -30.71 -55.24
CA GLU A 838 -12.42 -31.20 -55.60
C GLU A 838 -12.42 -32.69 -56.00
N LYS A 839 -13.21 -33.53 -55.31
CA LYS A 839 -13.39 -34.93 -55.70
C LYS A 839 -14.09 -35.07 -57.05
N ALA A 840 -15.12 -34.27 -57.31
CA ALA A 840 -15.81 -34.25 -58.60
C ALA A 840 -14.89 -33.77 -59.73
N GLU A 841 -14.04 -32.76 -59.49
CA GLU A 841 -13.04 -32.28 -60.44
C GLU A 841 -11.96 -33.33 -60.73
N LYS A 842 -11.52 -34.09 -59.72
CA LYS A 842 -10.61 -35.24 -59.90
C LYS A 842 -11.24 -36.37 -60.70
N GLN A 843 -12.53 -36.66 -60.47
CA GLN A 843 -13.26 -37.63 -61.29
C GLN A 843 -13.45 -37.14 -62.72
N LEU A 844 -13.77 -35.86 -62.91
CA LEU A 844 -13.92 -35.25 -64.24
C LEU A 844 -12.61 -35.30 -65.03
N THR A 845 -11.48 -35.03 -64.40
CA THR A 845 -10.16 -35.15 -65.05
C THR A 845 -9.80 -36.60 -65.39
N SER A 846 -10.12 -37.56 -64.53
CA SER A 846 -9.98 -38.99 -64.83
C SER A 846 -10.83 -39.40 -66.03
N VAL A 847 -12.12 -39.06 -66.04
CA VAL A 847 -13.04 -39.35 -67.15
C VAL A 847 -12.58 -38.66 -68.44
N LYS A 848 -12.05 -37.43 -68.36
CA LYS A 848 -11.47 -36.73 -69.51
C LYS A 848 -10.23 -37.43 -70.05
N SER A 849 -9.37 -37.98 -69.20
CA SER A 849 -8.21 -38.77 -69.63
C SER A 849 -8.61 -40.10 -70.27
N GLU A 850 -9.63 -40.78 -69.74
CA GLU A 850 -10.19 -42.00 -70.34
C GLU A 850 -10.86 -41.71 -71.69
N LEU A 851 -11.55 -40.58 -71.81
CA LEU A 851 -12.14 -40.11 -73.07
C LEU A 851 -11.05 -39.86 -74.12
N LEU A 852 -9.96 -39.17 -73.77
CA LEU A 852 -8.81 -38.96 -74.65
C LEU A 852 -8.15 -40.28 -75.09
N LEU A 853 -8.10 -41.27 -74.20
CA LEU A 853 -7.57 -42.60 -74.50
C LEU A 853 -8.49 -43.37 -75.45
N LYS A 854 -9.81 -43.29 -75.27
CA LYS A 854 -10.80 -43.83 -76.20
C LYS A 854 -10.79 -43.11 -77.55
N GLU A 855 -10.58 -41.81 -77.56
CA GLU A 855 -10.48 -41.00 -78.78
C GLU A 855 -9.21 -41.35 -79.59
N ARG A 856 -8.07 -41.54 -78.91
CA ARG A 856 -6.85 -42.09 -79.54
C ARG A 856 -7.06 -43.49 -80.10
N LYS A 857 -7.73 -44.37 -79.34
CA LYS A 857 -8.02 -45.72 -79.82
C LYS A 857 -9.00 -45.72 -81.01
N ALA A 858 -10.00 -44.85 -80.99
CA ALA A 858 -10.93 -44.68 -82.11
C ALA A 858 -10.26 -44.07 -83.35
N THR A 859 -9.29 -43.18 -83.19
CA THR A 859 -8.51 -42.64 -84.31
C THR A 859 -7.53 -43.67 -84.89
N GLU A 860 -6.89 -44.49 -84.05
CA GLU A 860 -6.10 -45.63 -84.51
C GLU A 860 -6.95 -46.68 -85.25
N ASP A 861 -8.13 -47.01 -84.72
CA ASP A 861 -9.07 -47.94 -85.37
C ASP A 861 -9.62 -47.35 -86.68
N LYS A 862 -9.84 -46.02 -86.74
CA LYS A 862 -10.21 -45.31 -87.97
C LYS A 862 -9.09 -45.36 -89.01
N GLU A 863 -7.84 -45.19 -88.61
CA GLU A 863 -6.68 -45.28 -89.52
C GLU A 863 -6.47 -46.72 -90.00
N LYS A 864 -6.65 -47.73 -89.13
CA LYS A 864 -6.68 -49.14 -89.52
C LYS A 864 -7.79 -49.45 -90.52
N ASN A 865 -9.01 -48.98 -90.26
CA ASN A 865 -10.13 -49.16 -91.17
C ASN A 865 -9.93 -48.43 -92.50
N LYS A 866 -9.28 -47.26 -92.50
CA LYS A 866 -8.89 -46.54 -93.72
C LYS A 866 -7.84 -47.32 -94.51
N ASN A 867 -6.83 -47.88 -93.86
CA ASN A 867 -5.82 -48.73 -94.50
C ASN A 867 -6.43 -50.02 -95.05
N MET A 868 -7.38 -50.64 -94.33
CA MET A 868 -8.17 -51.77 -94.85
C MET A 868 -9.05 -51.35 -96.02
N LEU A 869 -9.68 -50.17 -95.98
CA LEU A 869 -10.48 -49.67 -97.10
C LEU A 869 -9.61 -49.36 -98.32
N GLU A 870 -8.39 -48.84 -98.14
CA GLU A 870 -7.41 -48.65 -99.22
C GLU A 870 -6.94 -50.00 -99.80
N ALA A 871 -6.71 -51.00 -98.96
CA ALA A 871 -6.42 -52.37 -99.41
C ALA A 871 -7.60 -52.96 -100.21
N VAL A 872 -8.83 -52.90 -99.69
CA VAL A 872 -10.04 -53.36 -100.40
C VAL A 872 -10.31 -52.53 -101.65
N THR A 873 -10.01 -51.23 -101.66
CA THR A 873 -10.15 -50.38 -102.86
C THR A 873 -9.09 -50.72 -103.90
N SER A 874 -7.88 -51.10 -103.48
CA SER A 874 -6.82 -51.58 -104.36
C SER A 874 -7.18 -52.95 -104.95
N GLU A 875 -7.72 -53.87 -104.14
CA GLU A 875 -8.25 -55.16 -104.58
C GLU A 875 -9.47 -55.00 -105.48
N MET A 876 -10.36 -54.04 -105.19
CA MET A 876 -11.49 -53.70 -106.06
C MET A 876 -11.02 -53.07 -107.37
N LYS A 877 -9.94 -52.29 -107.36
CA LYS A 877 -9.30 -51.77 -108.59
C LYS A 877 -8.73 -52.92 -109.43
N VAL A 878 -8.03 -53.87 -108.79
CA VAL A 878 -7.51 -55.09 -109.42
C VAL A 878 -8.65 -55.94 -109.98
N LEU A 879 -9.72 -56.15 -109.22
CA LEU A 879 -10.94 -56.85 -109.65
C LEU A 879 -11.64 -56.13 -110.80
N LYS A 880 -11.69 -54.79 -110.79
CA LYS A 880 -12.27 -54.00 -111.88
C LYS A 880 -11.42 -54.06 -113.16
N THR A 881 -10.09 -54.13 -113.05
CA THR A 881 -9.21 -54.41 -114.20
C THR A 881 -9.37 -55.83 -114.71
N THR A 882 -9.47 -56.85 -113.84
CA THR A 882 -9.72 -58.23 -114.28
C THR A 882 -11.13 -58.43 -114.84
N LEU A 883 -12.13 -57.70 -114.33
CA LEU A 883 -13.51 -57.74 -114.85
C LEU A 883 -13.63 -56.94 -116.16
N ALA A 884 -12.84 -55.88 -116.35
CA ALA A 884 -12.71 -55.19 -117.63
C ALA A 884 -11.96 -56.06 -118.67
N GLU A 885 -10.99 -56.87 -118.25
CA GLU A 885 -10.34 -57.88 -119.10
C GLU A 885 -11.25 -59.07 -119.40
N LEU A 886 -12.10 -59.51 -118.47
CA LEU A 886 -13.13 -60.54 -118.68
C LEU A 886 -14.27 -60.02 -119.57
N ALA A 887 -14.74 -58.78 -119.41
CA ALA A 887 -15.71 -58.17 -120.31
C ALA A 887 -15.13 -57.87 -121.72
N LYS A 888 -13.79 -57.76 -121.84
CA LYS A 888 -13.08 -57.67 -123.12
C LYS A 888 -12.87 -59.05 -123.76
N ARG A 889 -12.74 -60.12 -122.95
CA ARG A 889 -12.75 -61.53 -123.40
C ARG A 889 -14.16 -62.03 -123.77
N GLU A 890 -15.20 -61.61 -123.06
CA GLU A 890 -16.60 -61.94 -123.36
C GLU A 890 -17.12 -61.20 -124.61
N ARG A 891 -16.60 -59.99 -124.90
CA ARG A 891 -16.80 -59.31 -126.19
C ARG A 891 -15.94 -59.86 -127.34
N GLN A 892 -14.99 -60.76 -127.06
CA GLN A 892 -14.22 -61.52 -128.06
C GLN A 892 -14.72 -62.96 -128.25
N GLU A 893 -15.61 -63.46 -127.38
CA GLU A 893 -16.28 -64.77 -127.53
C GLU A 893 -17.72 -64.68 -128.05
N ASN A 894 -18.27 -63.47 -128.26
CA ASN A 894 -19.60 -63.26 -128.88
C ASN A 894 -19.55 -62.96 -130.40
N SER A 895 -18.53 -63.46 -131.09
CA SER A 895 -18.52 -63.59 -132.54
C SER A 895 -18.31 -65.05 -132.92
N PHE A 896 -19.30 -65.62 -133.62
CA PHE A 896 -19.41 -67.00 -134.17
C PHE A 896 -20.03 -68.08 -133.27
N LEU A 897 -21.38 -68.15 -133.24
CA LEU A 897 -22.19 -69.12 -134.01
C LEU A 897 -23.64 -69.24 -133.48
N ILE A 898 -24.56 -68.59 -134.19
CA ILE A 898 -25.98 -68.94 -134.42
C ILE A 898 -25.99 -70.08 -135.48
N PRO A 899 -27.00 -70.98 -135.70
CA PRO A 899 -28.44 -70.98 -135.33
C PRO A 899 -29.05 -72.34 -134.87
N SER A 900 -30.39 -72.32 -134.75
CA SER A 900 -31.42 -73.39 -134.91
C SER A 900 -31.86 -74.12 -133.64
N SER A 901 -33.15 -74.31 -133.33
CA SER A 901 -34.43 -74.13 -134.03
C SER A 901 -35.61 -74.31 -133.05
N VAL A 902 -36.73 -73.62 -133.32
CA VAL A 902 -38.07 -73.62 -132.67
C VAL A 902 -38.21 -72.81 -131.39
#